data_AF-A0A2D7UW34-F1
#
_entry.id   AF-A0A2D7UW34-F1
#
_cell.length_a   1.000
_cell.length_b   1.000
_cell.length_c   1.000
_cell.angle_alpha   90.00
_cell.angle_beta   90.00
_cell.angle_gamma   90.00
#
_symmetry.space_group_name_H-M   'P 1'
#
loop_
_entity.id
_entity.type
_entity.pdbx_description
1 polymer ?
#
loop_
_entity_poly.entity_id
_entity_poly.type
_entity_poly.pdbx_seq_one_letter_code
_entity_poly.pdbx_strand_id
1 'polypeptide(L)'
;SQQLTTNDHPHVAAVLNGDIDNYMDLTELRNLEISPEITTDAKVIPTLLSSQLARTPDQIEAFRTTVSSFEGSMAIVSHNAEQPHKLSLALRGSGQALYVGLADNSYIVASEPYGVVEEANQWIRMDGERPADPQHPITSAGQIVELDGEHAGTLAGITRLAYDGTQLPVDPTEITEADITTRDIDRGDAPHYLLKEIQEAPESVHKTLRGRILESNNKLNVQLGSETIPEAIHNAFHAKQIKRVVAIGQGTAAVAARTIPQFLTPLLNGQEITVEAQLATELSGFLMAEDMSDTLVIAVSQSGTTTDTNRTVDLIRQRGGHIIAIVNRRGSDLVAKSHGVLYTSDGRDVEMSVASTKAFYAQVAASVLLSIALANLIAEERDQTNVLSALQALPEAMKQVLATRPAVASAAQRHAPQKRYWAVVGNGPNRIAANEIRIKLSELCYKAIPEDGTEDKKHIDLSSEPLIFVCATGLSGSNIDDVAKEIAIYRAHKATPIVVASEGDTRFEAAAELLNVPQLHPSLDFILATMVGHLFGYEAALAIDNQALPLRQMRSTLDNIIAKGTLPDGAFEELQEELALPASLFLDELRSSGYDGHLEASTAAKVVTILRYVTGVASLDSYQIEVGKVGRPGVVIDDLNAALTKAIDELTRPIDAIKHQAKTVTVGISRTDETLLHSVLAKAALDAGTPRDRLSYRGLRTLAALDASVAEITGWTRYRIEGDVTQDATIQVIDRGGIASGIASRTDSDPSLRGGKHRAAFEKEITVGVGSDGRSVIHVPEVKDNQTTGLTLLHCRFHDRLHTSAIRAVMQGYRGRYGALKDAVTESHPSFRDDILSTIDVVELLTRPVYVLAEHWTS
;
A
#
# COMPACT_ATOMS: atom_id res chain seq x y z
N SER A 1 16.12 -16.76 12.27
CA SER A 1 15.58 -17.14 13.58
C SER A 1 16.04 -18.55 13.90
N GLN A 2 16.75 -18.76 15.02
CA GLN A 2 17.05 -20.11 15.49
C GLN A 2 15.79 -20.70 16.09
N GLN A 3 15.28 -21.79 15.53
CA GLN A 3 14.51 -22.73 16.34
C GLN A 3 15.45 -23.19 17.46
N LEU A 4 15.03 -23.02 18.72
CA LEU A 4 15.88 -23.14 19.91
C LEU A 4 16.42 -24.56 20.19
N THR A 5 16.22 -25.54 19.30
CA THR A 5 16.35 -26.95 19.71
C THR A 5 17.00 -27.95 18.73
N THR A 6 17.44 -27.61 17.51
CA THR A 6 18.17 -28.60 16.66
C THR A 6 19.27 -28.00 15.79
N ASN A 7 20.49 -28.57 15.86
CA ASN A 7 21.68 -28.19 15.08
C ASN A 7 21.76 -28.87 13.69
N ASP A 8 20.74 -29.65 13.27
CA ASP A 8 20.78 -30.51 12.08
C ASP A 8 20.01 -29.96 10.86
N HIS A 9 19.54 -28.72 10.91
CA HIS A 9 18.73 -28.13 9.85
C HIS A 9 19.50 -27.04 9.07
N PRO A 10 19.32 -26.94 7.73
CA PRO A 10 19.99 -25.93 6.91
C PRO A 10 19.69 -24.50 7.39
N HIS A 11 20.72 -23.65 7.45
CA HIS A 11 20.55 -22.27 7.88
C HIS A 11 20.05 -21.39 6.74
N VAL A 12 18.82 -20.87 6.89
CA VAL A 12 18.14 -20.06 5.88
C VAL A 12 18.01 -18.61 6.34
N ALA A 13 18.32 -17.69 5.42
CA ALA A 13 17.94 -16.29 5.51
C ALA A 13 16.88 -15.97 4.45
N ALA A 14 15.95 -15.07 4.78
CA ALA A 14 14.96 -14.59 3.84
C ALA A 14 14.58 -13.15 4.13
N VAL A 15 14.21 -12.42 3.09
CA VAL A 15 13.57 -11.10 3.15
C VAL A 15 12.25 -11.16 2.40
N LEU A 16 11.27 -10.40 2.89
CA LEU A 16 9.92 -10.31 2.33
C LEU A 16 9.60 -8.84 2.10
N ASN A 17 9.03 -8.56 0.92
CA ASN A 17 8.24 -7.37 0.68
C ASN A 17 6.79 -7.79 0.40
N GLY A 18 5.83 -7.25 1.14
CA GLY A 18 4.44 -7.71 1.17
C GLY A 18 4.09 -8.48 2.45
N ASP A 19 2.97 -9.20 2.42
CA ASP A 19 2.37 -9.85 3.59
C ASP A 19 2.09 -11.35 3.34
N ILE A 20 2.20 -12.16 4.40
CA ILE A 20 1.79 -13.57 4.45
C ILE A 20 0.51 -13.70 5.27
N ASP A 21 -0.65 -13.60 4.61
CA ASP A 21 -1.97 -13.55 5.27
C ASP A 21 -2.24 -14.76 6.17
N ASN A 22 -1.75 -15.94 5.78
CA ASN A 22 -2.00 -17.20 6.50
C ASN A 22 -0.86 -17.61 7.46
N TYR A 23 0.03 -16.68 7.87
CA TYR A 23 1.18 -17.02 8.72
C TYR A 23 0.80 -17.64 10.08
N MET A 24 -0.33 -17.23 10.67
CA MET A 24 -0.82 -17.78 11.95
C MET A 24 -1.22 -19.25 11.79
N ASP A 25 -2.01 -19.55 10.76
CA ASP A 25 -2.43 -20.91 10.43
C ASP A 25 -1.21 -21.81 10.15
N LEU A 26 -0.22 -21.30 9.42
CA LEU A 26 1.03 -22.01 9.15
C LEU A 26 1.83 -22.29 10.42
N THR A 27 1.89 -21.32 11.33
CA THR A 27 2.59 -21.45 12.62
C THR A 27 1.96 -22.55 13.45
N GLU A 28 0.63 -22.60 13.55
CA GLU A 28 -0.12 -23.61 14.31
C GLU A 28 -0.04 -24.99 13.64
N LEU A 29 -0.36 -25.07 12.34
CA LEU A 29 -0.44 -26.33 11.60
C LEU A 29 0.92 -27.02 11.44
N ARG A 30 2.02 -26.27 11.52
CA ARG A 30 3.39 -26.79 11.47
C ARG A 30 4.08 -26.80 12.84
N ASN A 31 3.37 -26.42 13.90
CA ASN A 31 3.87 -26.37 15.27
C ASN A 31 5.23 -25.63 15.36
N LEU A 32 5.31 -24.43 14.77
CA LEU A 32 6.55 -23.66 14.71
C LEU A 32 6.83 -22.97 16.07
N GLU A 33 7.97 -23.29 16.67
CA GLU A 33 8.47 -22.64 17.88
C GLU A 33 9.35 -21.42 17.54
N ILE A 34 8.76 -20.21 17.56
CA ILE A 34 9.47 -18.94 17.32
C ILE A 34 9.26 -18.02 18.53
N SER A 35 10.29 -17.24 18.89
CA SER A 35 10.21 -16.29 20.01
C SER A 35 8.98 -15.36 19.89
N PRO A 36 8.19 -15.18 20.96
CA PRO A 36 7.06 -14.24 20.98
C PRO A 36 7.45 -12.79 20.68
N GLU A 37 8.71 -12.42 20.89
CA GLU A 37 9.25 -11.08 20.61
C GLU A 37 9.34 -10.79 19.11
N ILE A 38 9.37 -11.82 18.26
CA ILE A 38 9.39 -11.67 16.80
C ILE A 38 7.95 -11.61 16.29
N THR A 39 7.48 -10.40 16.01
CA THR A 39 6.07 -10.13 15.67
C THR A 39 5.78 -10.14 14.16
N THR A 40 6.81 -10.16 13.30
CA THR A 40 6.63 -10.20 11.83
C THR A 40 6.11 -11.56 11.35
N ASP A 41 5.31 -11.54 10.30
CA ASP A 41 4.87 -12.68 9.49
C ASP A 41 6.03 -13.35 8.72
N ALA A 42 7.00 -12.58 8.23
CA ALA A 42 8.19 -13.08 7.50
C ALA A 42 8.99 -14.15 8.25
N LYS A 43 8.84 -14.24 9.58
CA LYS A 43 9.49 -15.26 10.44
C LYS A 43 9.17 -16.71 10.04
N VAL A 44 8.04 -16.95 9.38
CA VAL A 44 7.65 -18.31 8.96
C VAL A 44 8.51 -18.79 7.78
N ILE A 45 9.01 -17.88 6.93
CA ILE A 45 9.77 -18.23 5.71
C ILE A 45 11.03 -19.05 6.02
N PRO A 46 12.01 -18.55 6.81
CA PRO A 46 13.25 -19.29 7.04
C PRO A 46 12.99 -20.62 7.75
N THR A 47 12.03 -20.66 8.67
CA THR A 47 11.71 -21.85 9.46
C THR A 47 11.10 -22.95 8.59
N LEU A 48 10.12 -22.60 7.74
CA LEU A 48 9.47 -23.56 6.86
C LEU A 48 10.40 -24.03 5.74
N LEU A 49 11.18 -23.13 5.14
CA LEU A 49 12.13 -23.50 4.09
C LEU A 49 13.24 -24.42 4.62
N SER A 50 13.79 -24.10 5.79
CA SER A 50 14.80 -24.95 6.46
C SER A 50 14.27 -26.36 6.70
N SER A 51 13.03 -26.50 7.19
CA SER A 51 12.38 -27.80 7.37
C SER A 51 12.14 -28.55 6.06
N GLN A 52 11.79 -27.83 4.99
CA GLN A 52 11.55 -28.42 3.67
C GLN A 52 12.85 -28.90 3.00
N LEU A 53 13.94 -28.13 3.13
CA LEU A 53 15.28 -28.48 2.64
C LEU A 53 15.82 -29.74 3.32
N ALA A 54 15.55 -29.94 4.61
CA ALA A 54 15.92 -31.17 5.31
C ALA A 54 15.23 -32.43 4.74
N ARG A 55 14.11 -32.28 4.00
CA ARG A 55 13.34 -33.39 3.41
C ARG A 55 13.50 -33.52 1.91
N THR A 56 13.90 -32.45 1.23
CA THR A 56 13.93 -32.34 -0.24
C THR A 56 15.34 -31.92 -0.67
N PRO A 57 16.09 -32.78 -1.37
CA PRO A 57 17.46 -32.46 -1.81
C PRO A 57 17.52 -31.31 -2.82
N ASP A 58 16.44 -31.08 -3.56
CA ASP A 58 16.36 -30.04 -4.58
C ASP A 58 15.90 -28.69 -3.99
N GLN A 59 16.77 -27.69 -4.03
CA GLN A 59 16.55 -26.38 -3.43
C GLN A 59 15.40 -25.62 -4.07
N ILE A 60 15.29 -25.61 -5.41
CA ILE A 60 14.24 -24.85 -6.10
C ILE A 60 12.86 -25.44 -5.80
N GLU A 61 12.77 -26.78 -5.71
CA GLU A 61 11.53 -27.47 -5.36
C GLU A 61 11.16 -27.32 -3.88
N ALA A 62 12.15 -27.34 -2.98
CA ALA A 62 11.93 -27.04 -1.56
C ALA A 62 11.40 -25.61 -1.38
N PHE A 63 12.01 -24.65 -2.09
CA PHE A 63 11.57 -23.26 -2.07
C PHE A 63 10.18 -23.09 -2.66
N ARG A 64 9.92 -23.63 -3.86
CA ARG A 64 8.61 -23.61 -4.53
C ARG A 64 7.52 -24.18 -3.65
N THR A 65 7.73 -25.35 -3.05
CA THR A 65 6.77 -26.01 -2.16
C THR A 65 6.47 -25.13 -0.95
N THR A 66 7.49 -24.50 -0.38
CA THR A 66 7.35 -23.60 0.77
C THR A 66 6.50 -22.38 0.40
N VAL A 67 6.88 -21.63 -0.64
CA VAL A 67 6.18 -20.39 -1.02
C VAL A 67 4.78 -20.65 -1.59
N SER A 68 4.51 -21.84 -2.13
CA SER A 68 3.17 -22.24 -2.59
C SER A 68 2.17 -22.41 -1.45
N SER A 69 2.64 -22.60 -0.22
CA SER A 69 1.78 -22.67 0.97
C SER A 69 1.35 -21.30 1.49
N PHE A 70 1.93 -20.22 0.96
CA PHE A 70 1.66 -18.86 1.41
C PHE A 70 0.47 -18.25 0.68
N GLU A 71 -0.31 -17.47 1.43
CA GLU A 71 -1.38 -16.62 0.94
C GLU A 71 -0.98 -15.15 1.14
N GLY A 72 -1.30 -14.30 0.17
CA GLY A 72 -0.95 -12.87 0.19
C GLY A 72 -0.31 -12.37 -1.10
N SER A 73 0.11 -11.11 -1.09
CA SER A 73 0.90 -10.48 -2.16
C SER A 73 2.33 -10.33 -1.69
N MET A 74 3.28 -10.99 -2.35
CA MET A 74 4.61 -11.21 -1.80
C MET A 74 5.70 -11.24 -2.86
N ALA A 75 6.81 -10.60 -2.51
CA ALA A 75 8.12 -10.68 -3.15
C ALA A 75 9.12 -11.20 -2.11
N ILE A 76 9.60 -12.43 -2.31
CA ILE A 76 10.49 -13.11 -1.36
C ILE A 76 11.84 -13.32 -2.02
N VAL A 77 12.91 -13.03 -1.28
CA VAL A 77 14.28 -13.44 -1.61
C VAL A 77 14.79 -14.31 -0.48
N SER A 78 15.34 -15.47 -0.79
CA SER A 78 15.86 -16.40 0.20
C SER A 78 17.20 -16.99 -0.22
N HIS A 79 18.02 -17.25 0.79
CA HIS A 79 19.35 -17.82 0.66
C HIS A 79 19.54 -18.95 1.67
N ASN A 80 20.12 -20.04 1.19
CA ASN A 80 20.55 -21.19 1.98
C ASN A 80 22.07 -21.11 2.20
N ALA A 81 22.52 -21.08 3.45
CA ALA A 81 23.94 -20.98 3.79
C ALA A 81 24.78 -22.18 3.30
N GLU A 82 24.16 -23.34 3.05
CA GLU A 82 24.84 -24.51 2.49
C GLU A 82 25.09 -24.41 0.98
N GLN A 83 24.33 -23.58 0.27
CA GLN A 83 24.49 -23.33 -1.16
C GLN A 83 24.67 -21.82 -1.41
N PRO A 84 25.82 -21.24 -1.01
CA PRO A 84 25.96 -19.80 -0.94
C PRO A 84 25.97 -19.10 -2.31
N HIS A 85 26.19 -19.87 -3.40
CA HIS A 85 26.17 -19.39 -4.78
C HIS A 85 24.76 -19.30 -5.38
N LYS A 86 23.73 -19.77 -4.66
CA LYS A 86 22.34 -19.76 -5.14
C LYS A 86 21.47 -18.77 -4.39
N LEU A 87 20.58 -18.13 -5.14
CA LEU A 87 19.56 -17.22 -4.60
C LEU A 87 18.19 -17.59 -5.15
N SER A 88 17.19 -17.74 -4.28
CA SER A 88 15.84 -18.13 -4.67
C SER A 88 14.89 -16.94 -4.50
N LEU A 89 14.07 -16.69 -5.51
CA LEU A 89 13.17 -15.55 -5.63
C LEU A 89 11.74 -16.05 -5.90
N ALA A 90 10.75 -15.45 -5.24
CA ALA A 90 9.36 -15.72 -5.52
C ALA A 90 8.57 -14.41 -5.62
N LEU A 91 7.73 -14.27 -6.64
CA LEU A 91 6.83 -13.15 -6.81
C LEU A 91 5.42 -13.65 -7.09
N ARG A 92 4.45 -13.19 -6.27
CA ARG A 92 3.03 -13.51 -6.45
C ARG A 92 2.16 -12.33 -6.05
N GLY A 93 1.13 -12.06 -6.86
CA GLY A 93 0.21 -10.95 -6.69
C GLY A 93 0.67 -9.68 -7.41
N SER A 94 -0.21 -8.68 -7.43
CA SER A 94 -0.05 -7.45 -8.20
C SER A 94 0.66 -6.32 -7.45
N GLY A 95 0.82 -6.46 -6.13
CA GLY A 95 1.26 -5.36 -5.26
C GLY A 95 2.78 -5.20 -5.13
N GLN A 96 3.53 -6.23 -5.52
CA GLN A 96 4.97 -6.29 -5.32
C GLN A 96 5.70 -6.43 -6.67
N ALA A 97 6.98 -6.06 -6.69
CA ALA A 97 7.83 -6.21 -7.87
C ALA A 97 9.21 -6.74 -7.46
N LEU A 98 9.84 -7.47 -8.37
CA LEU A 98 11.23 -7.89 -8.30
C LEU A 98 11.88 -7.72 -9.67
N TYR A 99 13.09 -7.19 -9.64
CA TYR A 99 13.94 -6.98 -10.80
C TYR A 99 15.25 -7.72 -10.59
N VAL A 100 15.67 -8.48 -11.59
CA VAL A 100 16.96 -9.17 -11.63
C VAL A 100 17.86 -8.39 -12.58
N GLY A 101 18.74 -7.57 -12.01
CA GLY A 101 19.79 -6.85 -12.71
C GLY A 101 20.89 -7.81 -13.18
N LEU A 102 21.31 -7.64 -14.42
CA LEU A 102 22.39 -8.38 -15.06
C LEU A 102 23.65 -7.51 -15.04
N ALA A 103 24.61 -7.85 -14.18
CA ALA A 103 25.92 -7.19 -14.09
C ALA A 103 27.00 -8.18 -14.53
N ASP A 104 28.19 -7.69 -14.90
CA ASP A 104 29.22 -8.50 -15.57
C ASP A 104 29.58 -9.81 -14.85
N ASN A 105 29.56 -9.86 -13.51
CA ASN A 105 29.89 -11.05 -12.72
C ASN A 105 28.96 -11.24 -11.52
N SER A 106 27.75 -10.68 -11.57
CA SER A 106 26.79 -10.78 -10.47
C SER A 106 25.36 -10.63 -10.98
N TYR A 107 24.40 -11.11 -10.18
CA TYR A 107 23.02 -10.66 -10.28
C TYR A 107 22.75 -9.70 -9.13
N ILE A 108 22.03 -8.61 -9.43
CA ILE A 108 21.56 -7.67 -8.41
C ILE A 108 20.05 -7.78 -8.36
N VAL A 109 19.50 -8.08 -7.19
CA VAL A 109 18.05 -8.22 -7.02
C VAL A 109 17.53 -7.04 -6.21
N ALA A 110 16.54 -6.36 -6.75
CA ALA A 110 15.87 -5.27 -6.07
C ALA A 110 14.36 -5.27 -6.33
N SER A 111 13.59 -4.66 -5.44
CA SER A 111 12.15 -4.48 -5.64
C SER A 111 11.78 -3.36 -6.61
N GLU A 112 12.75 -2.52 -6.99
CA GLU A 112 12.61 -1.44 -7.98
C GLU A 112 13.89 -1.27 -8.81
N PRO A 113 13.82 -0.74 -10.05
CA PRO A 113 14.97 -0.62 -10.95
C PRO A 113 16.12 0.22 -10.39
N TYR A 114 15.85 1.24 -9.59
CA TYR A 114 16.92 2.06 -9.01
C TYR A 114 17.84 1.29 -8.05
N GLY A 115 17.38 0.16 -7.49
CA GLY A 115 18.23 -0.71 -6.68
C GLY A 115 19.20 -1.57 -7.49
N VAL A 116 19.06 -1.61 -8.83
CA VAL A 116 19.98 -2.34 -9.71
C VAL A 116 20.92 -1.42 -10.48
N VAL A 117 20.52 -0.18 -10.79
CA VAL A 117 21.14 0.73 -11.77
C VAL A 117 22.57 1.16 -11.43
N GLU A 118 23.01 1.05 -10.17
CA GLU A 118 24.40 1.32 -9.79
C GLU A 118 25.39 0.32 -10.39
N GLU A 119 24.99 -0.95 -10.45
CA GLU A 119 25.86 -2.06 -10.86
C GLU A 119 25.39 -2.75 -12.15
N ALA A 120 24.10 -2.61 -12.51
CA ALA A 120 23.49 -3.24 -13.68
C ALA A 120 22.61 -2.24 -14.46
N ASN A 121 22.92 -2.03 -15.74
CA ASN A 121 22.13 -1.21 -16.65
C ASN A 121 21.07 -2.02 -17.43
N GLN A 122 21.02 -3.33 -17.22
CA GLN A 122 20.07 -4.23 -17.84
C GLN A 122 19.41 -5.08 -16.75
N TRP A 123 18.10 -5.33 -16.89
CA TRP A 123 17.38 -6.17 -15.93
C TRP A 123 16.24 -6.94 -16.57
N ILE A 124 15.75 -7.93 -15.82
CA ILE A 124 14.54 -8.69 -16.12
C ILE A 124 13.53 -8.41 -15.00
N ARG A 125 12.32 -8.00 -15.36
CA ARG A 125 11.23 -7.81 -14.41
C ARG A 125 10.48 -9.13 -14.23
N MET A 126 10.32 -9.58 -12.98
CA MET A 126 9.46 -10.72 -12.66
C MET A 126 7.97 -10.33 -12.75
N ASP A 127 7.13 -11.29 -13.11
CA ASP A 127 5.67 -11.15 -13.20
C ASP A 127 4.98 -11.93 -12.07
N GLY A 128 4.18 -11.23 -11.26
CA GLY A 128 3.47 -11.80 -10.12
C GLY A 128 2.05 -12.29 -10.42
N GLU A 129 1.50 -12.00 -11.59
CA GLU A 129 0.08 -12.20 -11.90
C GLU A 129 -0.17 -13.09 -13.11
N ARG A 130 0.71 -13.07 -14.11
CA ARG A 130 0.50 -13.82 -15.35
C ARG A 130 0.54 -15.33 -15.08
N PRO A 131 -0.54 -16.07 -15.38
CA PRO A 131 -0.52 -17.52 -15.26
C PRO A 131 0.28 -18.15 -16.40
N ALA A 132 1.01 -19.21 -16.08
CA ALA A 132 1.69 -20.04 -17.09
C ALA A 132 0.68 -20.78 -17.99
N ASP A 133 -0.45 -21.20 -17.40
CA ASP A 133 -1.55 -21.84 -18.12
C ASP A 133 -2.85 -21.03 -17.93
N PRO A 134 -3.40 -20.41 -19.00
CA PRO A 134 -4.68 -19.70 -18.95
C PRO A 134 -5.87 -20.57 -18.52
N GLN A 135 -5.77 -21.90 -18.61
CA GLN A 135 -6.80 -22.83 -18.13
C GLN A 135 -6.73 -23.05 -16.62
N HIS A 136 -5.59 -22.71 -15.98
CA HIS A 136 -5.35 -22.85 -14.54
C HIS A 136 -4.80 -21.54 -13.94
N PRO A 137 -5.55 -20.43 -14.03
CA PRO A 137 -5.02 -19.10 -13.76
C PRO A 137 -4.61 -18.89 -12.30
N ILE A 138 -5.21 -19.61 -11.35
CA ILE A 138 -4.98 -19.38 -9.92
C ILE A 138 -3.77 -20.16 -9.40
N THR A 139 -3.56 -21.38 -9.89
CA THR A 139 -2.49 -22.28 -9.41
C THR A 139 -1.15 -22.01 -10.09
N SER A 140 -1.17 -21.44 -11.30
CA SER A 140 0.04 -21.19 -12.11
C SER A 140 0.49 -19.72 -12.14
N ALA A 141 -0.26 -18.80 -11.52
CA ALA A 141 0.10 -17.38 -11.47
C ALA A 141 1.29 -17.08 -10.55
N GLY A 142 2.11 -16.13 -10.98
CA GLY A 142 3.34 -15.74 -10.32
C GLY A 142 4.56 -16.49 -10.85
N GLN A 143 5.74 -16.07 -10.40
CA GLN A 143 7.01 -16.60 -10.87
C GLN A 143 7.93 -16.95 -9.70
N ILE A 144 8.69 -18.02 -9.89
CA ILE A 144 9.76 -18.47 -9.00
C ILE A 144 11.04 -18.51 -9.82
N VAL A 145 12.11 -17.93 -9.30
CA VAL A 145 13.41 -17.88 -9.98
C VAL A 145 14.49 -18.39 -9.04
N GLU A 146 15.37 -19.25 -9.54
CA GLU A 146 16.66 -19.55 -8.91
C GLU A 146 17.76 -18.91 -9.75
N LEU A 147 18.62 -18.14 -9.09
CA LEU A 147 19.82 -17.54 -9.66
C LEU A 147 21.04 -18.34 -9.24
N ASP A 148 21.86 -18.69 -10.21
CA ASP A 148 23.12 -19.42 -10.02
C ASP A 148 24.32 -18.50 -10.29
N GLY A 149 25.07 -18.20 -9.22
CA GLY A 149 26.26 -17.37 -9.24
C GLY A 149 27.41 -17.93 -10.08
N GLU A 150 27.43 -19.23 -10.42
CA GLU A 150 28.44 -19.78 -11.33
C GLU A 150 28.29 -19.25 -12.76
N HIS A 151 27.09 -18.79 -13.12
CA HIS A 151 26.75 -18.24 -14.43
C HIS A 151 26.33 -16.76 -14.33
N ALA A 152 26.83 -16.06 -13.30
CA ALA A 152 26.42 -14.71 -12.94
C ALA A 152 26.42 -13.73 -14.11
N GLY A 153 25.42 -12.85 -14.17
CA GLY A 153 25.29 -11.84 -15.22
C GLY A 153 24.69 -12.31 -16.53
N THR A 154 24.38 -13.60 -16.68
CA THR A 154 23.89 -14.18 -17.95
C THR A 154 22.51 -14.80 -17.81
N LEU A 155 21.80 -15.04 -18.90
CA LEU A 155 20.52 -15.76 -18.82
C LEU A 155 20.69 -17.25 -18.45
N ALA A 156 21.89 -17.81 -18.64
CA ALA A 156 22.15 -19.23 -18.38
C ALA A 156 22.07 -19.60 -16.90
N GLY A 157 22.34 -18.64 -16.00
CA GLY A 157 22.20 -18.85 -14.56
C GLY A 157 20.81 -18.55 -14.00
N ILE A 158 19.80 -18.34 -14.85
CA ILE A 158 18.44 -18.04 -14.43
C ILE A 158 17.54 -19.23 -14.73
N THR A 159 17.10 -19.93 -13.70
CA THR A 159 16.06 -20.96 -13.79
C THR A 159 14.74 -20.37 -13.33
N ARG A 160 13.71 -20.34 -14.19
CA ARG A 160 12.40 -19.75 -13.87
C ARG A 160 11.27 -20.78 -14.02
N LEU A 161 10.41 -20.84 -13.00
CA LEU A 161 9.27 -21.74 -12.88
C LEU A 161 8.00 -20.95 -12.53
N ALA A 162 6.84 -21.52 -12.87
CA ALA A 162 5.56 -21.16 -12.29
C ALA A 162 5.37 -21.86 -10.93
N TYR A 163 4.39 -21.40 -10.14
CA TYR A 163 4.09 -21.99 -8.83
C TYR A 163 3.66 -23.47 -8.91
N ASP A 164 3.06 -23.91 -10.03
CA ASP A 164 2.69 -25.31 -10.27
C ASP A 164 3.86 -26.19 -10.74
N GLY A 165 5.06 -25.61 -10.93
CA GLY A 165 6.27 -26.30 -11.40
C GLY A 165 6.48 -26.25 -12.92
N THR A 166 5.58 -25.59 -13.67
CA THR A 166 5.77 -25.40 -15.12
C THR A 166 7.02 -24.59 -15.40
N GLN A 167 7.89 -25.05 -16.31
CA GLN A 167 9.07 -24.28 -16.72
C GLN A 167 8.68 -23.05 -17.54
N LEU A 168 9.29 -21.92 -17.21
CA LEU A 168 9.08 -20.63 -17.87
C LEU A 168 10.41 -20.09 -18.39
N PRO A 169 10.90 -20.54 -19.56
CA PRO A 169 12.18 -20.09 -20.11
C PRO A 169 12.27 -18.57 -20.19
N VAL A 170 13.46 -18.02 -19.99
CA VAL A 170 13.72 -16.58 -20.05
C VAL A 170 14.21 -16.23 -21.44
N ASP A 171 13.48 -15.35 -22.13
CA ASP A 171 13.83 -14.92 -23.49
C ASP A 171 14.68 -13.63 -23.46
N PRO A 172 15.72 -13.48 -24.31
CA PRO A 172 16.51 -12.24 -24.41
C PRO A 172 15.68 -10.97 -24.67
N THR A 173 14.50 -11.08 -25.27
CA THR A 173 13.58 -9.95 -25.50
C THR A 173 12.93 -9.42 -24.22
N GLU A 174 13.01 -10.15 -23.11
CA GLU A 174 12.53 -9.70 -21.79
C GLU A 174 13.54 -8.76 -21.08
N ILE A 175 14.76 -8.64 -21.60
CA ILE A 175 15.78 -7.74 -21.05
C ILE A 175 15.38 -6.29 -21.34
N THR A 176 15.28 -5.52 -20.27
CA THR A 176 15.01 -4.07 -20.32
C THR A 176 16.29 -3.31 -20.07
N GLU A 177 16.58 -2.29 -20.90
CA GLU A 177 17.67 -1.35 -20.64
C GLU A 177 17.24 -0.21 -19.70
N ALA A 178 18.17 0.24 -18.88
CA ALA A 178 17.97 1.31 -17.93
C ALA A 178 17.71 2.66 -18.61
N ASP A 179 16.48 3.18 -18.45
CA ASP A 179 16.13 4.55 -18.82
C ASP A 179 16.52 5.59 -17.75
N ILE A 180 16.94 5.11 -16.57
CA ILE A 180 17.41 5.90 -15.42
C ILE A 180 18.88 5.61 -15.15
N THR A 181 19.58 6.57 -14.56
CA THR A 181 21.00 6.50 -14.25
C THR A 181 21.26 6.74 -12.76
N THR A 182 22.46 6.44 -12.29
CA THR A 182 22.88 6.73 -10.91
C THR A 182 22.75 8.22 -10.57
N ARG A 183 22.91 9.12 -11.56
CA ARG A 183 22.71 10.56 -11.37
C ARG A 183 21.27 10.92 -10.98
N ASP A 184 20.29 10.16 -11.46
CA ASP A 184 18.87 10.43 -11.18
C ASP A 184 18.49 10.07 -9.73
N ILE A 185 19.27 9.20 -9.09
CA ILE A 185 19.08 8.73 -7.71
C ILE A 185 20.14 9.24 -6.73
N ASP A 186 21.15 9.97 -7.21
CA ASP A 186 22.16 10.58 -6.35
C ASP A 186 21.52 11.67 -5.49
N ARG A 187 21.83 11.67 -4.18
CA ARG A 187 21.39 12.72 -3.24
C ARG A 187 22.21 14.01 -3.40
N GLY A 188 23.40 13.93 -3.99
CA GLY A 188 24.34 15.05 -4.08
C GLY A 188 24.66 15.62 -2.69
N ASP A 189 24.77 16.95 -2.61
CA ASP A 189 25.09 17.66 -1.36
C ASP A 189 23.88 17.85 -0.42
N ALA A 190 22.69 17.40 -0.80
CA ALA A 190 21.51 17.54 0.04
C ALA A 190 21.59 16.58 1.25
N PRO A 191 21.24 17.03 2.47
CA PRO A 191 21.20 16.15 3.65
C PRO A 191 20.12 15.07 3.54
N HIS A 192 19.04 15.35 2.80
CA HIS A 192 17.87 14.49 2.63
C HIS A 192 17.39 14.57 1.17
N TYR A 193 16.91 13.44 0.61
CA TYR A 193 16.24 13.39 -0.69
C TYR A 193 15.05 14.33 -0.77
N LEU A 194 14.24 14.45 0.30
CA LEU A 194 13.11 15.38 0.32
C LEU A 194 13.55 16.81 0.00
N LEU A 195 14.62 17.31 0.64
CA LEU A 195 15.09 18.67 0.39
C LEU A 195 15.66 18.82 -1.02
N LYS A 196 16.39 17.81 -1.51
CA LYS A 196 16.86 17.77 -2.91
C LYS A 196 15.68 17.91 -3.86
N GLU A 197 14.62 17.15 -3.66
CA GLU A 197 13.46 17.13 -4.56
C GLU A 197 12.66 18.43 -4.49
N ILE A 198 12.52 19.05 -3.31
CA ILE A 198 11.97 20.41 -3.18
C ILE A 198 12.80 21.42 -3.99
N GLN A 199 14.14 21.31 -3.94
CA GLN A 199 15.06 22.17 -4.68
C GLN A 199 15.03 21.91 -6.20
N GLU A 200 14.75 20.68 -6.63
CA GLU A 200 14.62 20.27 -8.04
C GLU A 200 13.23 20.57 -8.63
N ALA A 201 12.21 20.82 -7.80
CA ALA A 201 10.85 21.08 -8.24
C ALA A 201 10.73 22.20 -9.31
N PRO A 202 11.46 23.33 -9.24
CA PRO A 202 11.44 24.34 -10.30
C PRO A 202 11.85 23.79 -11.68
N GLU A 203 12.88 22.94 -11.72
CA GLU A 203 13.36 22.33 -12.96
C GLU A 203 12.37 21.28 -13.47
N SER A 204 11.76 20.49 -12.57
CA SER A 204 10.72 19.52 -12.95
C SER A 204 9.49 20.21 -13.57
N VAL A 205 9.09 21.38 -13.02
CA VAL A 205 8.06 22.23 -13.64
C VAL A 205 8.54 22.75 -15.00
N HIS A 206 9.76 23.29 -15.09
CA HIS A 206 10.30 23.78 -16.36
C HIS A 206 10.29 22.70 -17.47
N LYS A 207 10.78 21.49 -17.17
CA LYS A 207 10.73 20.33 -18.06
C LYS A 207 9.30 19.98 -18.47
N THR A 208 8.33 20.08 -17.55
CA THR A 208 6.90 19.86 -17.83
C THR A 208 6.32 20.86 -18.82
N LEU A 209 6.80 22.11 -18.82
CA LEU A 209 6.30 23.16 -19.72
C LEU A 209 6.98 23.14 -21.10
N ARG A 210 8.18 22.57 -21.18
CA ARG A 210 9.04 22.61 -22.36
C ARG A 210 8.32 22.08 -23.62
N GLY A 211 8.23 22.93 -24.64
CA GLY A 211 7.61 22.59 -25.92
C GLY A 211 6.08 22.56 -25.94
N ARG A 212 5.40 22.95 -24.85
CA ARG A 212 3.93 22.90 -24.73
C ARG A 212 3.24 24.26 -24.73
N ILE A 213 4.02 25.34 -24.68
CA ILE A 213 3.52 26.72 -24.77
C ILE A 213 4.18 27.34 -26.00
N LEU A 214 3.35 27.78 -26.96
CA LEU A 214 3.77 28.44 -28.18
C LEU A 214 3.29 29.89 -28.19
N GLU A 215 4.11 30.77 -28.74
CA GLU A 215 3.72 32.14 -29.04
C GLU A 215 3.31 32.26 -30.51
N SER A 216 2.13 32.83 -30.75
CA SER A 216 1.65 33.18 -32.08
C SER A 216 0.83 34.47 -32.01
N ASN A 217 1.13 35.44 -32.88
CA ASN A 217 0.46 36.75 -32.91
C ASN A 217 0.40 37.46 -31.54
N ASN A 218 1.50 37.45 -30.78
CA ASN A 218 1.61 37.97 -29.41
C ASN A 218 0.62 37.34 -28.40
N LYS A 219 0.08 36.16 -28.70
CA LYS A 219 -0.72 35.37 -27.78
C LYS A 219 -0.01 34.05 -27.49
N LEU A 220 -0.02 33.65 -26.22
CA LEU A 220 0.46 32.33 -25.84
C LEU A 220 -0.67 31.32 -25.99
N ASN A 221 -0.34 30.14 -26.49
CA ASN A 221 -1.27 29.02 -26.66
C ASN A 221 -0.65 27.72 -26.17
N VAL A 222 -1.49 26.83 -25.66
CA VAL A 222 -1.08 25.48 -25.30
C VAL A 222 -1.09 24.60 -26.53
N GLN A 223 -0.03 23.82 -26.74
CA GLN A 223 0.05 22.77 -27.75
C GLN A 223 0.29 21.43 -27.07
N LEU A 224 -0.68 20.52 -27.19
CA LEU A 224 -0.57 19.11 -26.79
C LEU A 224 -0.89 18.25 -28.02
N GLY A 225 -0.09 17.22 -28.28
CA GLY A 225 -0.26 16.37 -29.45
C GLY A 225 -1.32 15.28 -29.28
N SER A 226 -1.49 14.46 -30.32
CA SER A 226 -2.46 13.35 -30.33
C SER A 226 -2.14 12.25 -29.33
N GLU A 227 -0.90 12.19 -28.84
CA GLU A 227 -0.49 11.32 -27.74
C GLU A 227 -1.15 11.70 -26.41
N THR A 228 -1.46 12.99 -26.20
CA THR A 228 -2.13 13.48 -24.99
C THR A 228 -3.63 13.59 -25.19
N ILE A 229 -4.07 14.14 -26.33
CA ILE A 229 -5.49 14.27 -26.69
C ILE A 229 -5.71 13.52 -28.01
N PRO A 230 -6.00 12.21 -27.95
CA PRO A 230 -6.29 11.41 -29.14
C PRO A 230 -7.50 11.94 -29.91
N GLU A 231 -7.54 11.63 -31.21
CA GLU A 231 -8.62 12.04 -32.11
C GLU A 231 -10.00 11.63 -31.61
N ALA A 232 -10.12 10.45 -30.98
CA ALA A 232 -11.38 9.98 -30.39
C ALA A 232 -11.91 10.93 -29.29
N ILE A 233 -11.03 11.42 -28.41
CA ILE A 233 -11.41 12.36 -27.34
C ILE A 233 -11.72 13.73 -27.94
N HIS A 234 -10.88 14.19 -28.87
CA HIS A 234 -11.10 15.43 -29.61
C HIS A 234 -12.50 15.45 -30.27
N ASN A 235 -12.85 14.38 -30.99
CA ASN A 235 -14.14 14.24 -31.65
C ASN A 235 -15.30 14.15 -30.65
N ALA A 236 -15.12 13.48 -29.51
CA ALA A 236 -16.15 13.40 -28.47
C ALA A 236 -16.49 14.78 -27.86
N PHE A 237 -15.49 15.65 -27.67
CA PHE A 237 -15.72 17.05 -27.26
C PHE A 237 -16.46 17.85 -28.34
N HIS A 238 -16.00 17.77 -29.59
CA HIS A 238 -16.63 18.50 -30.70
C HIS A 238 -18.08 18.03 -30.94
N ALA A 239 -18.35 16.74 -30.78
CA ALA A 239 -19.69 16.15 -30.87
C ALA A 239 -20.55 16.36 -29.61
N LYS A 240 -20.04 17.05 -28.57
CA LYS A 240 -20.71 17.27 -27.28
C LYS A 240 -21.17 15.99 -26.57
N GLN A 241 -20.43 14.90 -26.78
CA GLN A 241 -20.67 13.61 -26.13
C GLN A 241 -20.15 13.60 -24.70
N ILE A 242 -19.04 14.29 -24.43
CA ILE A 242 -18.51 14.44 -23.08
C ILE A 242 -19.40 15.42 -22.30
N LYS A 243 -20.01 14.92 -21.23
CA LYS A 243 -20.84 15.69 -20.29
C LYS A 243 -20.19 15.81 -18.92
N ARG A 244 -19.23 14.94 -18.61
CA ARG A 244 -18.56 14.91 -17.31
C ARG A 244 -17.06 14.74 -17.47
N VAL A 245 -16.28 15.54 -16.74
CA VAL A 245 -14.84 15.41 -16.59
C VAL A 245 -14.53 15.16 -15.12
N VAL A 246 -13.95 14.00 -14.81
CA VAL A 246 -13.61 13.62 -13.42
C VAL A 246 -12.10 13.46 -13.30
N ALA A 247 -11.47 14.34 -12.56
CA ALA A 247 -10.07 14.20 -12.19
C ALA A 247 -9.93 13.25 -10.99
N ILE A 248 -9.03 12.27 -11.07
CA ILE A 248 -8.81 11.30 -10.01
C ILE A 248 -7.33 11.14 -9.67
N GLY A 249 -7.07 10.70 -8.44
CA GLY A 249 -5.76 10.29 -7.96
C GLY A 249 -5.87 9.72 -6.54
N GLN A 250 -4.72 9.53 -5.88
CA GLN A 250 -4.64 9.21 -4.45
C GLN A 250 -3.59 10.11 -3.77
N GLY A 251 -3.82 10.43 -2.49
CA GLY A 251 -2.92 11.27 -1.69
C GLY A 251 -2.60 12.62 -2.37
N THR A 252 -1.32 13.00 -2.39
CA THR A 252 -0.81 14.22 -3.05
C THR A 252 -1.25 14.33 -4.52
N ALA A 253 -1.32 13.23 -5.27
CA ALA A 253 -1.78 13.26 -6.66
C ALA A 253 -3.27 13.60 -6.80
N ALA A 254 -4.10 13.18 -5.84
CA ALA A 254 -5.51 13.60 -5.78
C ALA A 254 -5.65 15.09 -5.47
N VAL A 255 -4.75 15.65 -4.65
CA VAL A 255 -4.73 17.09 -4.37
C VAL A 255 -4.32 17.86 -5.62
N ALA A 256 -3.29 17.43 -6.34
CA ALA A 256 -2.91 18.03 -7.63
C ALA A 256 -4.05 17.94 -8.67
N ALA A 257 -4.79 16.83 -8.69
CA ALA A 257 -5.95 16.65 -9.57
C ALA A 257 -7.06 17.70 -9.34
N ARG A 258 -7.17 18.28 -8.13
CA ARG A 258 -8.12 19.38 -7.83
C ARG A 258 -7.82 20.66 -8.60
N THR A 259 -6.61 20.82 -9.16
CA THR A 259 -6.29 21.92 -10.07
C THR A 259 -7.16 21.89 -11.33
N ILE A 260 -7.57 20.71 -11.80
CA ILE A 260 -8.38 20.58 -13.02
C ILE A 260 -9.72 21.31 -12.90
N PRO A 261 -10.62 21.01 -11.94
CA PRO A 261 -11.86 21.77 -11.80
C PRO A 261 -11.62 23.25 -11.46
N GLN A 262 -10.53 23.58 -10.76
CA GLN A 262 -10.20 24.99 -10.45
C GLN A 262 -9.88 25.83 -11.70
N PHE A 263 -9.31 25.21 -12.74
CA PHE A 263 -8.96 25.90 -13.99
C PHE A 263 -9.95 25.66 -15.13
N LEU A 264 -10.42 24.42 -15.29
CA LEU A 264 -11.29 24.04 -16.40
C LEU A 264 -12.72 24.57 -16.21
N THR A 265 -13.30 24.49 -15.01
CA THR A 265 -14.69 24.94 -14.78
C THR A 265 -14.93 26.40 -15.18
N PRO A 266 -14.09 27.38 -14.76
CA PRO A 266 -14.27 28.76 -15.18
C PRO A 266 -14.14 28.95 -16.70
N LEU A 267 -13.28 28.17 -17.36
CA LEU A 267 -13.07 28.23 -18.82
C LEU A 267 -14.26 27.63 -19.60
N LEU A 268 -14.99 26.69 -18.99
CA LEU A 268 -16.18 26.06 -19.57
C LEU A 268 -17.49 26.75 -19.19
N ASN A 269 -17.45 27.98 -18.65
CA ASN A 269 -18.65 28.70 -18.27
C ASN A 269 -19.65 28.80 -19.44
N GLY A 270 -20.92 28.42 -19.18
CA GLY A 270 -21.98 28.35 -20.19
C GLY A 270 -22.05 27.04 -20.99
N GLN A 271 -21.20 26.06 -20.71
CA GLN A 271 -21.25 24.71 -21.31
C GLN A 271 -21.95 23.71 -20.37
N GLU A 272 -22.57 22.69 -20.95
CA GLU A 272 -23.20 21.56 -20.21
C GLU A 272 -22.19 20.48 -19.81
N ILE A 273 -21.03 20.88 -19.26
CA ILE A 273 -19.99 19.95 -18.82
C ILE A 273 -19.72 20.15 -17.34
N THR A 274 -19.92 19.10 -16.54
CA THR A 274 -19.54 19.11 -15.13
C THR A 274 -18.09 18.68 -14.98
N VAL A 275 -17.30 19.46 -14.23
CA VAL A 275 -15.91 19.13 -13.93
C VAL A 275 -15.75 19.00 -12.42
N GLU A 276 -15.20 17.89 -11.96
CA GLU A 276 -14.98 17.61 -10.55
C GLU A 276 -13.67 16.86 -10.32
N ALA A 277 -13.25 16.78 -9.06
CA ALA A 277 -12.11 15.97 -8.64
C ALA A 277 -12.53 15.06 -7.48
N GLN A 278 -12.15 13.79 -7.55
CA GLN A 278 -12.50 12.76 -6.57
C GLN A 278 -11.28 11.89 -6.25
N LEU A 279 -11.28 11.24 -5.08
CA LEU A 279 -10.37 10.12 -4.87
C LEU A 279 -10.73 9.00 -5.84
N ALA A 280 -9.73 8.29 -6.37
CA ALA A 280 -9.98 7.19 -7.32
C ALA A 280 -10.89 6.10 -6.70
N THR A 281 -10.70 5.82 -5.41
CA THR A 281 -11.52 4.88 -4.63
C THR A 281 -12.97 5.34 -4.49
N GLU A 282 -13.21 6.64 -4.23
CA GLU A 282 -14.57 7.19 -4.11
C GLU A 282 -15.33 7.10 -5.44
N LEU A 283 -14.67 7.39 -6.57
CA LEU A 283 -15.28 7.24 -7.89
C LEU A 283 -15.71 5.78 -8.13
N SER A 284 -14.78 4.83 -7.94
CA SER A 284 -15.05 3.42 -8.17
C SER A 284 -16.04 2.79 -7.18
N GLY A 285 -16.06 3.29 -5.94
CA GLY A 285 -16.90 2.76 -4.88
C GLY A 285 -18.35 3.23 -4.95
N PHE A 286 -18.58 4.47 -5.38
CA PHE A 286 -19.88 5.13 -5.17
C PHE A 286 -20.43 5.93 -6.35
N LEU A 287 -19.58 6.41 -7.27
CA LEU A 287 -19.97 7.42 -8.27
C LEU A 287 -19.93 6.90 -9.71
N MET A 288 -19.97 5.57 -9.86
CA MET A 288 -19.74 4.85 -11.10
C MET A 288 -21.07 4.36 -11.71
N ALA A 289 -21.44 4.88 -12.89
CA ALA A 289 -22.63 4.44 -13.64
C ALA A 289 -22.31 3.22 -14.52
N GLU A 290 -23.33 2.46 -14.97
CA GLU A 290 -23.14 1.28 -15.84
C GLU A 290 -22.50 1.65 -17.18
N ASP A 291 -22.94 2.77 -17.76
CA ASP A 291 -22.37 3.39 -18.95
C ASP A 291 -21.65 4.68 -18.53
N MET A 292 -20.38 4.79 -18.95
CA MET A 292 -19.50 5.94 -18.68
C MET A 292 -19.00 6.58 -19.98
N SER A 293 -19.62 6.29 -21.13
CA SER A 293 -19.20 6.81 -22.45
C SER A 293 -19.27 8.34 -22.58
N ASP A 294 -20.06 9.02 -21.75
CA ASP A 294 -20.14 10.48 -21.67
C ASP A 294 -19.09 11.11 -20.73
N THR A 295 -18.23 10.28 -20.14
CA THR A 295 -17.31 10.68 -19.08
C THR A 295 -15.86 10.60 -19.55
N LEU A 296 -15.13 11.70 -19.37
CA LEU A 296 -13.67 11.75 -19.44
C LEU A 296 -13.09 11.68 -18.02
N VAL A 297 -12.27 10.67 -17.76
CA VAL A 297 -11.49 10.57 -16.53
C VAL A 297 -10.07 11.04 -16.78
N ILE A 298 -9.58 11.95 -15.93
CA ILE A 298 -8.19 12.40 -15.93
C ILE A 298 -7.49 11.78 -14.71
N ALA A 299 -6.67 10.76 -14.92
CA ALA A 299 -5.99 10.03 -13.87
C ALA A 299 -4.60 10.62 -13.61
N VAL A 300 -4.36 11.12 -12.39
CA VAL A 300 -3.10 11.72 -11.97
C VAL A 300 -2.33 10.74 -11.07
N SER A 301 -1.08 10.41 -11.42
CA SER A 301 -0.22 9.53 -10.62
C SER A 301 1.26 9.83 -10.87
N GLN A 302 2.11 9.74 -9.85
CA GLN A 302 3.57 9.85 -10.04
C GLN A 302 4.14 8.56 -10.64
N SER A 303 3.87 7.41 -10.00
CA SER A 303 4.44 6.12 -10.37
C SER A 303 3.73 5.45 -11.55
N GLY A 304 2.46 5.79 -11.79
CA GLY A 304 1.60 5.09 -12.76
C GLY A 304 1.28 3.64 -12.38
N THR A 305 1.67 3.18 -11.19
CA THR A 305 1.46 1.83 -10.67
C THR A 305 0.51 1.79 -9.47
N THR A 306 0.00 2.95 -9.01
CA THR A 306 -0.91 3.02 -7.87
C THR A 306 -2.14 2.13 -8.09
N THR A 307 -2.26 1.07 -7.30
CA THR A 307 -3.24 -0.01 -7.49
C THR A 307 -4.67 0.51 -7.57
N ASP A 308 -5.09 1.34 -6.61
CA ASP A 308 -6.45 1.88 -6.58
C ASP A 308 -6.77 2.75 -7.80
N THR A 309 -5.79 3.54 -8.27
CA THR A 309 -5.99 4.40 -9.44
C THR A 309 -6.09 3.55 -10.71
N ASN A 310 -5.20 2.57 -10.87
CA ASN A 310 -5.21 1.65 -12.01
C ASN A 310 -6.51 0.82 -12.06
N ARG A 311 -6.98 0.32 -10.92
CA ARG A 311 -8.25 -0.42 -10.83
C ARG A 311 -9.45 0.44 -11.21
N THR A 312 -9.52 1.68 -10.72
CA THR A 312 -10.58 2.61 -11.12
C THR A 312 -10.55 2.86 -12.63
N VAL A 313 -9.36 3.04 -13.21
CA VAL A 313 -9.18 3.22 -14.66
C VAL A 313 -9.65 2.00 -15.46
N ASP A 314 -9.33 0.78 -15.02
CA ASP A 314 -9.80 -0.45 -15.67
C ASP A 314 -11.34 -0.52 -15.70
N LEU A 315 -11.99 -0.19 -14.57
CA LEU A 315 -13.44 -0.17 -14.47
C LEU A 315 -14.07 0.89 -15.39
N ILE A 316 -13.49 2.09 -15.47
CA ILE A 316 -13.97 3.15 -16.37
C ILE A 316 -13.87 2.69 -17.83
N ARG A 317 -12.75 2.08 -18.20
CA ARG A 317 -12.52 1.56 -19.55
C ARG A 317 -13.54 0.49 -19.92
N GLN A 318 -13.82 -0.45 -19.01
CA GLN A 318 -14.82 -1.50 -19.19
C GLN A 318 -16.23 -0.93 -19.43
N ARG A 319 -16.51 0.26 -18.90
CA ARG A 319 -17.80 0.97 -19.04
C ARG A 319 -17.80 2.02 -20.16
N GLY A 320 -16.81 1.99 -21.04
CA GLY A 320 -16.75 2.84 -22.23
C GLY A 320 -16.24 4.26 -22.03
N GLY A 321 -15.76 4.61 -20.82
CA GLY A 321 -15.28 5.96 -20.53
C GLY A 321 -13.92 6.29 -21.16
N HIS A 322 -13.70 7.58 -21.40
CA HIS A 322 -12.44 8.11 -21.92
C HIS A 322 -11.44 8.36 -20.79
N ILE A 323 -10.14 8.19 -21.08
CA ILE A 323 -9.09 8.23 -20.06
C ILE A 323 -7.89 9.02 -20.59
N ILE A 324 -7.50 10.08 -19.89
CA ILE A 324 -6.21 10.75 -20.04
C ILE A 324 -5.41 10.58 -18.76
N ALA A 325 -4.15 10.15 -18.84
CA ALA A 325 -3.27 10.08 -17.69
C ALA A 325 -2.33 11.30 -17.63
N ILE A 326 -2.17 11.89 -16.44
CA ILE A 326 -1.05 12.76 -16.10
C ILE A 326 -0.09 11.93 -15.25
N VAL A 327 1.05 11.56 -15.83
CA VAL A 327 1.95 10.57 -15.21
C VAL A 327 3.41 10.89 -15.44
N ASN A 328 4.27 10.55 -14.47
CA ASN A 328 5.70 10.68 -14.65
C ASN A 328 6.29 9.41 -15.30
N ARG A 329 6.11 8.23 -14.71
CA ARG A 329 6.77 6.99 -15.19
C ARG A 329 6.27 6.54 -16.57
N ARG A 330 7.13 6.62 -17.59
CA ARG A 330 6.94 5.97 -18.89
C ARG A 330 6.84 4.45 -18.71
N GLY A 331 6.07 3.80 -19.59
CA GLY A 331 5.89 2.33 -19.56
C GLY A 331 5.18 1.79 -18.31
N SER A 332 4.56 2.65 -17.50
CA SER A 332 3.75 2.21 -16.35
C SER A 332 2.40 1.63 -16.76
N ASP A 333 1.76 0.87 -15.86
CA ASP A 333 0.47 0.25 -16.13
C ASP A 333 -0.61 1.27 -16.50
N LEU A 334 -0.60 2.43 -15.84
CA LEU A 334 -1.53 3.52 -16.13
C LEU A 334 -1.37 4.06 -17.55
N VAL A 335 -0.13 4.15 -18.06
CA VAL A 335 0.16 4.55 -19.45
C VAL A 335 -0.47 3.55 -20.42
N ALA A 336 -0.29 2.24 -20.19
CA ALA A 336 -0.83 1.20 -21.05
C ALA A 336 -2.36 1.16 -21.07
N LYS A 337 -3.01 1.54 -19.96
CA LYS A 337 -4.48 1.52 -19.80
C LYS A 337 -5.18 2.78 -20.31
N SER A 338 -4.45 3.88 -20.49
CA SER A 338 -4.99 5.19 -20.86
C SER A 338 -5.11 5.39 -22.36
N HIS A 339 -6.07 6.21 -22.79
CA HIS A 339 -6.22 6.58 -24.20
C HIS A 339 -5.26 7.71 -24.60
N GLY A 340 -5.11 8.71 -23.73
CA GLY A 340 -4.15 9.80 -23.88
C GLY A 340 -3.21 9.91 -22.66
N VAL A 341 -2.01 10.42 -22.87
CA VAL A 341 -1.00 10.56 -21.82
C VAL A 341 -0.31 11.93 -21.90
N LEU A 342 -0.27 12.64 -20.78
CA LEU A 342 0.52 13.84 -20.57
C LEU A 342 1.64 13.53 -19.57
N TYR A 343 2.87 13.43 -20.07
CA TYR A 343 4.01 13.18 -19.18
C TYR A 343 4.35 14.43 -18.36
N THR A 344 4.54 14.27 -17.06
CA THR A 344 5.20 15.29 -16.23
C THR A 344 6.71 15.20 -16.42
N SER A 345 7.40 16.33 -16.24
CA SER A 345 8.84 16.45 -16.44
C SER A 345 9.29 15.88 -17.80
N ASP A 346 10.28 14.98 -17.85
CA ASP A 346 10.71 14.21 -19.02
C ASP A 346 10.09 12.80 -19.09
N GLY A 347 9.26 12.44 -18.11
CA GLY A 347 8.67 11.13 -17.95
C GLY A 347 9.62 10.06 -17.38
N ARG A 348 10.76 10.48 -16.81
CA ARG A 348 11.82 9.63 -16.27
C ARG A 348 12.30 10.07 -14.88
N ASP A 349 11.95 11.28 -14.44
CA ASP A 349 12.30 11.79 -13.11
C ASP A 349 12.00 10.77 -11.98
N VAL A 350 13.00 10.48 -11.15
CA VAL A 350 12.86 9.62 -9.97
C VAL A 350 12.61 10.49 -8.74
N GLU A 351 11.71 10.06 -7.87
CA GLU A 351 11.45 10.68 -6.57
C GLU A 351 11.71 9.61 -5.51
N MET A 352 12.81 9.77 -4.76
CA MET A 352 13.33 8.85 -3.76
C MET A 352 12.68 9.05 -2.39
N SER A 353 12.37 10.31 -2.01
CA SER A 353 11.63 10.57 -0.78
C SER A 353 10.26 9.90 -0.82
N VAL A 354 9.82 9.31 0.29
CA VAL A 354 8.45 8.76 0.39
C VAL A 354 7.42 9.88 0.24
N ALA A 355 7.63 11.01 0.92
CA ALA A 355 6.78 12.19 0.78
C ALA A 355 7.00 12.85 -0.59
N SER A 356 5.96 12.87 -1.41
CA SER A 356 6.01 13.50 -2.74
C SER A 356 6.12 15.02 -2.67
N THR A 357 6.97 15.61 -3.52
CA THR A 357 7.24 17.05 -3.60
C THR A 357 7.26 17.53 -5.05
N LYS A 358 8.36 17.34 -5.81
CA LYS A 358 8.48 17.81 -7.20
C LYS A 358 7.38 17.28 -8.12
N ALA A 359 6.90 16.06 -7.88
CA ALA A 359 5.82 15.49 -8.67
C ALA A 359 4.51 16.29 -8.51
N PHE A 360 4.19 16.79 -7.32
CA PHE A 360 3.01 17.65 -7.11
C PHE A 360 3.04 18.88 -8.01
N TYR A 361 4.15 19.63 -7.99
CA TYR A 361 4.29 20.86 -8.78
C TYR A 361 4.19 20.59 -10.28
N ALA A 362 4.84 19.54 -10.76
CA ALA A 362 4.77 19.14 -12.16
C ALA A 362 3.35 18.69 -12.55
N GLN A 363 2.65 17.95 -11.69
CA GLN A 363 1.26 17.53 -11.90
C GLN A 363 0.29 18.73 -11.93
N VAL A 364 0.48 19.72 -11.06
CA VAL A 364 -0.29 20.97 -11.08
C VAL A 364 -0.07 21.72 -12.38
N ALA A 365 1.20 21.91 -12.80
CA ALA A 365 1.52 22.58 -14.08
C ALA A 365 0.92 21.84 -15.30
N ALA A 366 1.03 20.50 -15.33
CA ALA A 366 0.42 19.67 -16.35
C ALA A 366 -1.12 19.77 -16.35
N SER A 367 -1.73 19.83 -15.17
CA SER A 367 -3.18 19.98 -15.01
C SER A 367 -3.68 21.33 -15.54
N VAL A 368 -2.92 22.41 -15.36
CA VAL A 368 -3.21 23.73 -15.95
C VAL A 368 -3.14 23.67 -17.47
N LEU A 369 -2.06 23.11 -18.03
CA LEU A 369 -1.91 22.94 -19.49
C LEU A 369 -3.06 22.12 -20.09
N LEU A 370 -3.39 20.98 -19.48
CA LEU A 370 -4.45 20.11 -19.96
C LEU A 370 -5.82 20.80 -19.85
N SER A 371 -6.11 21.50 -18.75
CA SER A 371 -7.37 22.24 -18.58
C SER A 371 -7.54 23.30 -19.69
N ILE A 372 -6.48 24.03 -19.99
CA ILE A 372 -6.48 25.02 -21.06
C ILE A 372 -6.67 24.35 -22.43
N ALA A 373 -5.93 23.28 -22.72
CA ALA A 373 -6.04 22.55 -23.99
C ALA A 373 -7.45 21.98 -24.22
N LEU A 374 -8.05 21.35 -23.20
CA LEU A 374 -9.41 20.82 -23.27
C LEU A 374 -10.44 21.92 -23.48
N ALA A 375 -10.27 23.07 -22.81
CA ALA A 375 -11.15 24.21 -23.03
C ALA A 375 -11.07 24.71 -24.49
N ASN A 376 -9.87 24.77 -25.07
CA ASN A 376 -9.64 25.24 -26.44
C ASN A 376 -10.30 24.35 -27.51
N LEU A 377 -10.58 23.07 -27.21
CA LEU A 377 -11.36 22.18 -28.09
C LEU A 377 -12.81 22.65 -28.29
N ILE A 378 -13.36 23.43 -27.34
CA ILE A 378 -14.75 23.88 -27.37
C ILE A 378 -14.87 25.32 -27.86
N ALA A 379 -13.90 26.18 -27.52
CA ALA A 379 -13.88 27.56 -27.96
C ALA A 379 -12.43 28.02 -28.19
N GLU A 380 -12.09 28.26 -29.45
CA GLU A 380 -10.71 28.50 -29.91
C GLU A 380 -10.17 29.90 -29.59
N GLU A 381 -11.01 30.86 -29.17
CA GLU A 381 -10.61 32.28 -28.98
C GLU A 381 -10.64 32.73 -27.51
N ARG A 382 -9.88 32.08 -26.62
CA ARG A 382 -9.65 32.58 -25.25
C ARG A 382 -8.30 33.27 -25.14
N ASP A 383 -8.25 34.46 -24.54
CA ASP A 383 -6.97 35.06 -24.16
C ASP A 383 -6.46 34.43 -22.86
N GLN A 384 -5.53 33.50 -23.05
CA GLN A 384 -4.86 32.73 -22.00
C GLN A 384 -3.42 33.23 -21.74
N THR A 385 -3.04 34.34 -22.38
CA THR A 385 -1.66 34.84 -22.40
C THR A 385 -1.15 35.13 -20.98
N ASN A 386 -1.94 35.81 -20.15
CA ASN A 386 -1.52 36.18 -18.79
C ASN A 386 -1.22 34.95 -17.91
N VAL A 387 -2.09 33.93 -17.96
CA VAL A 387 -1.92 32.71 -17.17
C VAL A 387 -0.73 31.89 -17.67
N LEU A 388 -0.56 31.75 -18.99
CA LEU A 388 0.55 31.00 -19.57
C LEU A 388 1.90 31.71 -19.34
N SER A 389 1.96 33.03 -19.43
CA SER A 389 3.16 33.82 -19.10
C SER A 389 3.54 33.62 -17.63
N ALA A 390 2.55 33.65 -16.72
CA ALA A 390 2.78 33.38 -15.31
C ALA A 390 3.23 31.93 -15.06
N LEU A 391 2.70 30.97 -15.81
CA LEU A 391 3.13 29.57 -15.75
C LEU A 391 4.58 29.41 -16.24
N GLN A 392 5.00 30.13 -17.28
CA GLN A 392 6.41 30.18 -17.73
C GLN A 392 7.35 30.84 -16.71
N ALA A 393 6.86 31.83 -15.96
CA ALA A 393 7.61 32.51 -14.90
C ALA A 393 7.66 31.74 -13.57
N LEU A 394 6.75 30.77 -13.37
CA LEU A 394 6.61 30.01 -12.13
C LEU A 394 7.92 29.34 -11.65
N PRO A 395 8.74 28.68 -12.49
CA PRO A 395 10.01 28.11 -12.04
C PRO A 395 10.94 29.13 -11.39
N GLU A 396 11.00 30.36 -11.91
CA GLU A 396 11.87 31.39 -11.34
C GLU A 396 11.32 31.93 -10.03
N ALA A 397 10.00 32.12 -9.93
CA ALA A 397 9.33 32.47 -8.67
C ALA A 397 9.54 31.38 -7.59
N MET A 398 9.50 30.10 -7.97
CA MET A 398 9.80 28.99 -7.06
C MET A 398 11.23 29.06 -6.53
N LYS A 399 12.22 29.39 -7.37
CA LYS A 399 13.62 29.60 -6.91
C LYS A 399 13.74 30.75 -5.92
N GLN A 400 12.98 31.83 -6.12
CA GLN A 400 12.93 32.94 -5.16
C GLN A 400 12.37 32.48 -3.81
N VAL A 401 11.31 31.65 -3.80
CA VAL A 401 10.79 31.04 -2.57
C VAL A 401 11.81 30.11 -1.91
N LEU A 402 12.54 29.29 -2.67
CA LEU A 402 13.60 28.44 -2.12
C LEU A 402 14.68 29.26 -1.39
N ALA A 403 14.99 30.46 -1.89
CA ALA A 403 15.93 31.37 -1.24
C ALA A 403 15.43 31.93 0.10
N THR A 404 14.12 31.89 0.39
CA THR A 404 13.55 32.33 1.67
C THR A 404 13.58 31.25 2.75
N ARG A 405 14.08 30.05 2.45
CA ARG A 405 14.22 28.93 3.40
C ARG A 405 14.77 29.34 4.78
N PRO A 406 15.79 30.20 4.94
CA PRO A 406 16.26 30.61 6.27
C PRO A 406 15.19 31.27 7.15
N ALA A 407 14.31 32.09 6.55
CA ALA A 407 13.20 32.72 7.27
C ALA A 407 12.13 31.67 7.65
N VAL A 408 11.80 30.76 6.73
CA VAL A 408 10.88 29.65 6.96
C VAL A 408 11.40 28.73 8.08
N ALA A 409 12.69 28.40 8.05
CA ALA A 409 13.36 27.60 9.08
C ALA A 409 13.28 28.26 10.46
N SER A 410 13.53 29.58 10.52
CA SER A 410 13.42 30.34 11.77
C SER A 410 11.99 30.30 12.34
N ALA A 411 10.98 30.45 11.49
CA ALA A 411 9.57 30.34 11.90
C ALA A 411 9.22 28.93 12.39
N ALA A 412 9.63 27.89 11.65
CA ALA A 412 9.37 26.50 12.02
C ALA A 412 10.03 26.13 13.36
N GLN A 413 11.32 26.43 13.52
CA GLN A 413 12.08 26.14 14.75
C GLN A 413 11.51 26.86 15.97
N ARG A 414 10.99 28.08 15.80
CA ARG A 414 10.42 28.87 16.89
C ARG A 414 9.07 28.36 17.36
N HIS A 415 8.19 27.95 16.44
CA HIS A 415 6.77 27.72 16.76
C HIS A 415 6.34 26.26 16.74
N ALA A 416 6.95 25.40 15.92
CA ALA A 416 6.53 24.01 15.77
C ALA A 416 6.77 23.14 17.02
N PRO A 417 7.94 23.20 17.72
CA PRO A 417 8.23 22.28 18.82
C PRO A 417 7.25 22.40 20.01
N GLN A 418 6.87 23.62 20.36
CA GLN A 418 6.04 23.89 21.54
C GLN A 418 4.54 23.62 21.32
N LYS A 419 4.10 23.47 20.07
CA LYS A 419 2.67 23.41 19.74
C LYS A 419 2.19 21.99 19.56
N ARG A 420 1.20 21.60 20.37
CA ARG A 420 0.57 20.27 20.31
C ARG A 420 -0.41 20.15 19.15
N TYR A 421 -1.34 21.11 19.04
CA TYR A 421 -2.41 21.13 18.04
C TYR A 421 -2.05 22.04 16.89
N TRP A 422 -2.26 21.55 15.67
CA TRP A 422 -1.88 22.21 14.43
C TRP A 422 -3.08 22.17 13.50
N ALA A 423 -3.19 23.15 12.60
CA ALA A 423 -4.19 23.18 11.54
C ALA A 423 -3.62 23.90 10.31
N VAL A 424 -4.18 23.62 9.13
CA VAL A 424 -3.88 24.36 7.90
C VAL A 424 -5.18 24.93 7.34
N VAL A 425 -5.14 26.18 6.87
CA VAL A 425 -6.33 26.84 6.31
C VAL A 425 -6.02 27.53 4.99
N GLY A 426 -7.04 27.66 4.15
CA GLY A 426 -6.97 28.43 2.91
C GLY A 426 -8.34 28.66 2.27
N ASN A 427 -8.38 29.53 1.25
CA ASN A 427 -9.58 29.88 0.49
C ASN A 427 -9.38 29.72 -1.02
N GLY A 428 -10.44 29.32 -1.73
CA GLY A 428 -10.40 29.17 -3.18
C GLY A 428 -9.23 28.26 -3.61
N PRO A 429 -8.35 28.68 -4.55
CA PRO A 429 -7.16 27.93 -4.94
C PRO A 429 -6.22 27.59 -3.76
N ASN A 430 -6.13 28.44 -2.73
CA ASN A 430 -5.30 28.16 -1.55
C ASN A 430 -5.77 26.93 -0.75
N ARG A 431 -6.97 26.40 -0.99
CA ARG A 431 -7.39 25.11 -0.42
C ARG A 431 -6.63 23.92 -1.01
N ILE A 432 -6.16 24.04 -2.25
CA ILE A 432 -5.29 23.03 -2.87
C ILE A 432 -3.94 23.03 -2.13
N ALA A 433 -3.37 24.22 -1.89
CA ALA A 433 -2.15 24.36 -1.08
C ALA A 433 -2.36 23.83 0.34
N ALA A 434 -3.42 24.26 1.02
CA ALA A 434 -3.70 23.85 2.40
C ALA A 434 -3.83 22.32 2.54
N ASN A 435 -4.50 21.67 1.59
CA ASN A 435 -4.68 20.22 1.64
C ASN A 435 -3.37 19.45 1.42
N GLU A 436 -2.51 19.92 0.50
CA GLU A 436 -1.18 19.33 0.26
C GLU A 436 -0.23 19.57 1.44
N ILE A 437 -0.20 20.80 1.98
CA ILE A 437 0.63 21.13 3.15
C ILE A 437 0.20 20.29 4.34
N ARG A 438 -1.10 20.12 4.58
CA ARG A 438 -1.62 19.22 5.63
C ARG A 438 -1.04 17.81 5.48
N ILE A 439 -1.03 17.24 4.27
CA ILE A 439 -0.46 15.92 4.02
C ILE A 439 1.02 15.91 4.39
N LYS A 440 1.83 16.86 3.87
CA LYS A 440 3.28 16.90 4.16
C LYS A 440 3.58 17.09 5.63
N LEU A 441 2.86 17.97 6.33
CA LEU A 441 3.05 18.17 7.77
C LEU A 441 2.66 16.92 8.56
N SER A 442 1.61 16.21 8.16
CA SER A 442 1.24 14.93 8.78
C SER A 442 2.30 13.85 8.55
N GLU A 443 2.80 13.73 7.32
CA GLU A 443 3.84 12.78 6.92
C GLU A 443 5.19 13.06 7.60
N LEU A 444 5.60 14.32 7.71
CA LEU A 444 6.93 14.69 8.21
C LEU A 444 6.95 14.95 9.72
N CYS A 445 5.85 15.41 10.31
CA CYS A 445 5.81 15.79 11.73
C CYS A 445 5.01 14.83 12.61
N TYR A 446 4.37 13.81 12.03
CA TYR A 446 3.56 12.78 12.72
C TYR A 446 2.43 13.35 13.56
N LYS A 447 1.72 14.33 12.99
CA LYS A 447 0.53 14.92 13.59
C LYS A 447 -0.70 14.65 12.73
N ALA A 448 -1.82 14.36 13.38
CA ALA A 448 -3.13 14.49 12.76
C ALA A 448 -3.44 15.99 12.63
N ILE A 449 -3.49 16.49 11.40
CA ILE A 449 -3.68 17.90 11.11
C ILE A 449 -4.96 18.04 10.27
N PRO A 450 -5.95 18.84 10.70
CA PRO A 450 -7.10 19.19 9.88
C PRO A 450 -6.73 20.24 8.81
N GLU A 451 -7.46 20.20 7.69
CA GLU A 451 -7.53 21.31 6.72
C GLU A 451 -8.94 21.88 6.75
N ASP A 452 -9.05 23.18 7.01
CA ASP A 452 -10.32 23.88 7.07
C ASP A 452 -10.35 25.08 6.11
N GLY A 453 -11.55 25.56 5.78
CA GLY A 453 -11.68 26.90 5.23
C GLY A 453 -11.30 27.94 6.28
N THR A 454 -10.63 29.03 5.88
CA THR A 454 -10.15 30.05 6.83
C THR A 454 -11.29 30.58 7.72
N GLU A 455 -12.43 30.95 7.16
CA GLU A 455 -13.55 31.46 7.95
C GLU A 455 -14.21 30.38 8.81
N ASP A 456 -14.10 29.11 8.42
CA ASP A 456 -14.77 28.00 9.10
C ASP A 456 -14.01 27.52 10.35
N LYS A 457 -12.69 27.74 10.41
CA LYS A 457 -11.83 27.33 11.53
C LYS A 457 -12.35 27.79 12.90
N LYS A 458 -12.97 28.97 12.97
CA LYS A 458 -13.55 29.52 14.21
C LYS A 458 -14.76 28.73 14.72
N HIS A 459 -15.42 27.96 13.85
CA HIS A 459 -16.59 27.16 14.17
C HIS A 459 -16.26 25.71 14.58
N ILE A 460 -15.00 25.29 14.46
CA ILE A 460 -14.59 23.90 14.66
C ILE A 460 -13.81 23.74 15.98
N ASP A 461 -12.55 24.17 16.01
CA ASP A 461 -11.60 23.83 17.07
C ASP A 461 -10.59 24.95 17.37
N LEU A 462 -10.94 26.21 17.09
CA LEU A 462 -10.07 27.36 17.39
C LEU A 462 -9.68 27.45 18.89
N SER A 463 -10.51 26.92 19.79
CA SER A 463 -10.25 26.85 21.23
C SER A 463 -9.09 25.94 21.63
N SER A 464 -8.55 25.12 20.72
CA SER A 464 -7.37 24.28 20.99
C SER A 464 -6.04 25.06 21.00
N GLU A 465 -6.09 26.39 20.85
CA GLU A 465 -4.93 27.30 20.74
C GLU A 465 -3.85 26.82 19.73
N PRO A 466 -4.24 26.39 18.51
CA PRO A 466 -3.35 25.66 17.62
C PRO A 466 -2.29 26.56 16.95
N LEU A 467 -1.23 25.95 16.43
CA LEU A 467 -0.46 26.53 15.33
C LEU A 467 -1.31 26.45 14.06
N ILE A 468 -1.57 27.58 13.40
CA ILE A 468 -2.40 27.62 12.19
C ILE A 468 -1.53 28.08 11.02
N PHE A 469 -1.30 27.19 10.06
CA PHE A 469 -0.62 27.55 8.82
C PHE A 469 -1.66 28.09 7.83
N VAL A 470 -1.55 29.36 7.44
CA VAL A 470 -2.56 30.09 6.67
C VAL A 470 -2.04 30.35 5.25
N CYS A 471 -2.72 29.78 4.25
CA CYS A 471 -2.44 30.02 2.84
C CYS A 471 -3.28 31.19 2.32
N ALA A 472 -2.66 32.38 2.17
CA ALA A 472 -3.33 33.64 1.83
C ALA A 472 -2.73 34.34 0.59
N THR A 473 -2.19 33.57 -0.36
CA THR A 473 -1.56 34.10 -1.57
C THR A 473 -2.58 34.39 -2.68
N GLY A 474 -2.30 35.36 -3.56
CA GLY A 474 -3.16 35.69 -4.71
C GLY A 474 -4.54 36.25 -4.34
N LEU A 475 -4.73 36.71 -3.10
CA LEU A 475 -6.00 37.28 -2.64
C LEU A 475 -6.11 38.77 -3.03
N SER A 476 -7.31 39.21 -3.36
CA SER A 476 -7.59 40.60 -3.74
C SER A 476 -8.99 41.04 -3.31
N GLY A 477 -9.23 42.35 -3.35
CA GLY A 477 -10.53 42.93 -2.98
C GLY A 477 -10.89 42.69 -1.50
N SER A 478 -12.16 42.40 -1.24
CA SER A 478 -12.68 42.12 0.10
C SER A 478 -12.16 40.81 0.70
N ASN A 479 -11.77 39.83 -0.12
CA ASN A 479 -11.37 38.50 0.37
C ASN A 479 -10.13 38.56 1.28
N ILE A 480 -9.15 39.40 0.93
CA ILE A 480 -7.94 39.57 1.74
C ILE A 480 -8.23 40.33 3.04
N ASP A 481 -9.16 41.28 3.03
CA ASP A 481 -9.59 41.98 4.24
C ASP A 481 -10.31 41.02 5.21
N ASP A 482 -11.10 40.09 4.68
CA ASP A 482 -11.80 39.10 5.48
C ASP A 482 -10.83 38.07 6.06
N VAL A 483 -9.88 37.55 5.28
CA VAL A 483 -8.82 36.66 5.78
C VAL A 483 -7.98 37.35 6.86
N ALA A 484 -7.64 38.63 6.69
CA ALA A 484 -6.91 39.39 7.70
C ALA A 484 -7.68 39.51 9.03
N LYS A 485 -9.00 39.71 8.98
CA LYS A 485 -9.86 39.70 10.18
C LYS A 485 -9.87 38.34 10.85
N GLU A 486 -9.96 37.25 10.09
CA GLU A 486 -9.93 35.90 10.65
C GLU A 486 -8.60 35.60 11.33
N ILE A 487 -7.46 36.00 10.75
CA ILE A 487 -6.14 35.87 11.38
C ILE A 487 -6.09 36.66 12.70
N ALA A 488 -6.67 37.85 12.76
CA ALA A 488 -6.77 38.63 14.00
C ALA A 488 -7.62 37.91 15.07
N ILE A 489 -8.72 37.28 14.67
CA ILE A 489 -9.54 36.43 15.56
C ILE A 489 -8.71 35.26 16.06
N TYR A 490 -7.96 34.58 15.20
CA TYR A 490 -7.11 33.46 15.61
C TYR A 490 -6.11 33.88 16.69
N ARG A 491 -5.41 35.00 16.46
CA ARG A 491 -4.43 35.53 17.39
C ARG A 491 -5.06 35.94 18.72
N ALA A 492 -6.25 36.54 18.69
CA ALA A 492 -7.00 36.90 19.90
C ALA A 492 -7.38 35.68 20.74
N HIS A 493 -7.59 34.52 20.10
CA HIS A 493 -7.82 33.22 20.75
C HIS A 493 -6.53 32.42 21.01
N LYS A 494 -5.37 33.09 21.09
CA LYS A 494 -4.04 32.53 21.39
C LYS A 494 -3.51 31.48 20.41
N ALA A 495 -4.16 31.31 19.26
CA ALA A 495 -3.58 30.55 18.17
C ALA A 495 -2.29 31.25 17.66
N THR A 496 -1.46 30.48 16.98
CA THR A 496 -0.19 30.95 16.40
C THR A 496 -0.31 30.91 14.87
N PRO A 497 -0.84 31.98 14.23
CA PRO A 497 -1.00 32.02 12.79
C PRO A 497 0.35 32.27 12.10
N ILE A 498 0.80 31.29 11.30
CA ILE A 498 1.92 31.38 10.37
C ILE A 498 1.31 31.66 8.99
N VAL A 499 1.45 32.89 8.50
CA VAL A 499 0.73 33.35 7.31
C VAL A 499 1.67 33.40 6.12
N VAL A 500 1.25 32.78 5.01
CA VAL A 500 1.93 32.91 3.73
C VAL A 500 1.12 33.84 2.83
N ALA A 501 1.73 34.94 2.41
CA ALA A 501 1.06 36.01 1.65
C ALA A 501 1.91 36.47 0.47
N SER A 502 1.27 37.12 -0.50
CA SER A 502 2.01 37.70 -1.62
C SER A 502 2.78 38.95 -1.18
N GLU A 503 3.94 39.21 -1.78
CA GLU A 503 4.76 40.39 -1.47
C GLU A 503 3.94 41.68 -1.58
N GLY A 504 4.17 42.61 -0.65
CA GLY A 504 3.44 43.88 -0.57
C GLY A 504 2.16 43.82 0.27
N ASP A 505 1.71 42.65 0.71
CA ASP A 505 0.53 42.51 1.57
C ASP A 505 0.85 42.76 3.05
N THR A 506 0.60 44.00 3.51
CA THR A 506 0.88 44.41 4.90
C THR A 506 -0.31 44.21 5.85
N ARG A 507 -1.43 43.66 5.38
CA ARG A 507 -2.70 43.58 6.13
C ARG A 507 -2.72 42.52 7.24
N PHE A 508 -1.71 41.67 7.29
CA PHE A 508 -1.62 40.54 8.22
C PHE A 508 -0.81 40.86 9.49
N GLU A 509 -1.01 42.03 10.10
CA GLU A 509 -0.28 42.48 11.30
C GLU A 509 -0.44 41.54 12.51
N ALA A 510 -1.57 40.82 12.58
CA ALA A 510 -1.86 39.87 13.64
C ALA A 510 -1.17 38.50 13.46
N ALA A 511 -0.46 38.28 12.35
CA ALA A 511 0.31 37.07 12.12
C ALA A 511 1.40 36.91 13.19
N ALA A 512 1.62 35.69 13.66
CA ALA A 512 2.79 35.38 14.49
C ALA A 512 4.07 35.37 13.64
N GLU A 513 3.95 34.91 12.39
CA GLU A 513 4.97 34.99 11.36
C GLU A 513 4.30 35.32 10.02
N LEU A 514 4.90 36.22 9.25
CA LEU A 514 4.47 36.56 7.90
C LEU A 514 5.58 36.15 6.92
N LEU A 515 5.28 35.15 6.09
CA LEU A 515 6.19 34.62 5.08
C LEU A 515 5.72 35.08 3.70
N ASN A 516 6.50 35.94 3.06
CA ASN A 516 6.13 36.52 1.77
C ASN A 516 6.63 35.66 0.60
N VAL A 517 5.84 35.62 -0.46
CA VAL A 517 6.19 35.01 -1.75
C VAL A 517 6.03 36.02 -2.89
N PRO A 518 6.79 35.93 -3.99
CA PRO A 518 6.63 36.84 -5.11
C PRO A 518 5.23 36.76 -5.72
N GLN A 519 4.74 37.88 -6.27
CA GLN A 519 3.47 37.93 -6.97
C GLN A 519 3.58 37.29 -8.37
N LEU A 520 2.71 36.32 -8.68
CA LEU A 520 2.48 35.80 -10.03
C LEU A 520 1.05 36.17 -10.46
N HIS A 521 0.35 35.22 -11.10
CA HIS A 521 -1.06 35.35 -11.42
C HIS A 521 -1.89 34.79 -10.26
N PRO A 522 -2.97 35.46 -9.80
CA PRO A 522 -3.77 35.03 -8.66
C PRO A 522 -4.27 33.58 -8.69
N SER A 523 -4.47 33.00 -9.88
CA SER A 523 -4.88 31.60 -10.02
C SER A 523 -3.75 30.58 -9.80
N LEU A 524 -2.48 31.02 -9.79
CA LEU A 524 -1.28 30.18 -9.65
C LEU A 524 -0.51 30.44 -8.36
N ASP A 525 -0.71 31.59 -7.70
CA ASP A 525 0.01 31.99 -6.49
C ASP A 525 0.00 30.92 -5.37
N PHE A 526 -1.08 30.13 -5.24
CA PHE A 526 -1.18 29.05 -4.25
C PHE A 526 -0.05 28.01 -4.36
N ILE A 527 0.57 27.86 -5.54
CA ILE A 527 1.69 26.95 -5.75
C ILE A 527 2.90 27.40 -4.91
N LEU A 528 3.14 28.70 -4.82
CA LEU A 528 4.21 29.27 -4.01
C LEU A 528 3.91 29.10 -2.51
N ALA A 529 2.65 29.25 -2.09
CA ALA A 529 2.24 28.94 -0.71
C ALA A 529 2.54 27.49 -0.34
N THR A 530 2.28 26.56 -1.27
CA THR A 530 2.58 25.13 -1.09
C THR A 530 4.08 24.90 -0.88
N MET A 531 4.94 25.59 -1.64
CA MET A 531 6.40 25.48 -1.49
C MET A 531 6.90 26.02 -0.15
N VAL A 532 6.34 27.12 0.34
CA VAL A 532 6.64 27.57 1.71
C VAL A 532 6.22 26.52 2.74
N GLY A 533 5.06 25.89 2.57
CA GLY A 533 4.59 24.84 3.47
C GLY A 533 5.43 23.54 3.42
N HIS A 534 5.92 23.14 2.25
CA HIS A 534 6.88 22.02 2.11
C HIS A 534 8.19 22.32 2.85
N LEU A 535 8.75 23.53 2.68
CA LEU A 535 9.93 23.97 3.42
C LEU A 535 9.66 24.04 4.93
N PHE A 536 8.50 24.58 5.34
CA PHE A 536 8.12 24.65 6.75
C PHE A 536 7.99 23.26 7.37
N GLY A 537 7.38 22.31 6.67
CA GLY A 537 7.25 20.94 7.15
C GLY A 537 8.59 20.23 7.32
N TYR A 538 9.50 20.40 6.36
CA TYR A 538 10.85 19.89 6.46
C TYR A 538 11.60 20.48 7.68
N GLU A 539 11.60 21.81 7.82
CA GLU A 539 12.30 22.49 8.93
C GLU A 539 11.64 22.21 10.29
N ALA A 540 10.32 22.06 10.33
CA ALA A 540 9.61 21.67 11.54
C ALA A 540 9.97 20.24 11.96
N ALA A 541 10.03 19.30 11.02
CA ALA A 541 10.45 17.94 11.30
C ALA A 541 11.88 17.87 11.85
N LEU A 542 12.82 18.63 11.27
CA LEU A 542 14.18 18.78 11.81
C LEU A 542 14.19 19.38 13.21
N ALA A 543 13.40 20.43 13.44
CA ALA A 543 13.31 21.06 14.76
C ALA A 543 12.83 20.07 15.83
N ILE A 544 11.85 19.24 15.50
CA ILE A 544 11.30 18.20 16.39
C ILE A 544 12.32 17.08 16.62
N ASP A 545 12.95 16.57 15.56
CA ASP A 545 13.96 15.52 15.65
C ASP A 545 15.16 15.95 16.52
N ASN A 546 15.58 17.20 16.38
CA ASN A 546 16.67 17.77 17.18
C ASN A 546 16.36 17.79 18.68
N GLN A 547 15.09 17.79 19.10
CA GLN A 547 14.74 17.68 20.52
C GLN A 547 15.12 16.31 21.10
N ALA A 548 15.29 15.28 20.27
CA ALA A 548 15.75 13.96 20.72
C ALA A 548 17.26 13.93 21.02
N LEU A 549 18.04 14.95 20.63
CA LEU A 549 19.50 14.90 20.71
C LEU A 549 20.02 14.65 22.15
N PRO A 550 19.56 15.36 23.20
CA PRO A 550 20.02 15.07 24.57
C PRO A 550 19.66 13.64 25.00
N LEU A 551 18.50 13.13 24.57
CA LEU A 551 18.06 11.77 24.89
C LEU A 551 18.92 10.70 24.20
N ARG A 552 19.28 10.93 22.92
CA ARG A 552 20.17 10.06 22.15
C ARG A 552 21.57 10.02 22.74
N GLN A 553 22.08 11.16 23.20
CA GLN A 553 23.35 11.23 23.91
C GLN A 553 23.31 10.39 25.19
N MET A 554 22.27 10.54 26.02
CA MET A 554 22.10 9.71 27.22
C MET A 554 22.01 8.22 26.89
N ARG A 555 21.24 7.83 25.87
CA ARG A 555 21.11 6.43 25.46
C ARG A 555 22.42 5.84 24.95
N SER A 556 23.18 6.59 24.14
CA SER A 556 24.49 6.14 23.65
C SER A 556 25.47 5.89 24.80
N THR A 557 25.45 6.72 25.85
CA THR A 557 26.24 6.49 27.06
C THR A 557 25.83 5.18 27.76
N LEU A 558 24.53 4.92 27.89
CA LEU A 558 24.03 3.66 28.50
C LEU A 558 24.45 2.43 27.67
N ASP A 559 24.29 2.47 26.35
CA ASP A 559 24.62 1.36 25.45
C ASP A 559 26.12 1.00 25.55
N ASN A 560 27.00 1.99 25.65
CA ASN A 560 28.44 1.78 25.84
C ASN A 560 28.78 1.08 27.16
N ILE A 561 27.97 1.29 28.21
CA ILE A 561 28.16 0.64 29.52
C ILE A 561 27.56 -0.76 29.51
N ILE A 562 26.38 -0.95 28.93
CA ILE A 562 25.73 -2.26 28.76
C ILE A 562 26.64 -3.20 27.95
N ALA A 563 27.27 -2.69 26.89
CA ALA A 563 28.20 -3.47 26.05
C ALA A 563 29.44 -3.98 26.82
N LYS A 564 29.82 -3.36 27.95
CA LYS A 564 30.95 -3.79 28.79
C LYS A 564 30.60 -4.97 29.71
N GLY A 565 29.34 -5.43 29.75
CA GLY A 565 28.90 -6.74 30.29
C GLY A 565 28.88 -6.91 31.81
N THR A 566 29.73 -6.20 32.56
CA THR A 566 29.69 -6.08 34.03
C THR A 566 29.78 -4.61 34.37
N LEU A 567 28.90 -4.11 35.25
CA LEU A 567 29.04 -2.79 35.86
C LEU A 567 30.17 -2.88 36.90
N PRO A 568 31.38 -2.33 36.67
CA PRO A 568 32.40 -2.27 37.71
C PRO A 568 31.88 -1.50 38.94
N ASP A 569 32.45 -1.77 40.12
CA ASP A 569 32.31 -0.90 41.28
C ASP A 569 32.72 0.53 40.87
N GLY A 570 31.82 1.51 41.00
CA GLY A 570 32.04 2.90 40.54
C GLY A 570 31.39 3.28 39.19
N ALA A 571 30.83 2.33 38.44
CA ALA A 571 30.24 2.59 37.13
C ALA A 571 28.96 3.45 37.19
N PHE A 572 28.29 3.48 38.33
CA PHE A 572 27.09 4.30 38.53
C PHE A 572 27.45 5.77 38.76
N GLU A 573 28.58 6.04 39.41
CA GLU A 573 29.15 7.37 39.61
C GLU A 573 29.74 7.93 38.30
N GLU A 574 30.42 7.10 37.50
CA GLU A 574 30.88 7.49 36.15
C GLU A 574 29.68 7.85 35.24
N LEU A 575 28.60 7.05 35.31
CA LEU A 575 27.36 7.32 34.60
C LEU A 575 26.71 8.63 35.04
N GLN A 576 26.77 8.98 36.33
CA GLN A 576 26.26 10.26 36.83
C GLN A 576 26.95 11.45 36.16
N GLU A 577 28.27 11.41 36.05
CA GLU A 577 29.05 12.49 35.44
C GLU A 577 28.77 12.62 33.93
N GLU A 578 28.74 11.50 33.20
CA GLU A 578 28.51 11.53 31.74
C GLU A 578 27.08 11.97 31.37
N LEU A 579 26.08 11.63 32.19
CA LEU A 579 24.69 11.98 31.91
C LEU A 579 24.31 13.40 32.38
N ALA A 580 25.12 14.05 33.21
CA ALA A 580 24.75 15.33 33.85
C ALA A 580 24.39 16.44 32.85
N LEU A 581 25.23 16.64 31.82
CA LEU A 581 25.01 17.67 30.80
C LEU A 581 23.76 17.39 29.94
N PRO A 582 23.62 16.24 29.27
CA PRO A 582 22.44 15.98 28.44
C PRO A 582 21.15 15.90 29.28
N ALA A 583 21.20 15.43 30.53
CA ALA A 583 20.06 15.49 31.44
C ALA A 583 19.65 16.93 31.76
N SER A 584 20.62 17.84 31.99
CA SER A 584 20.32 19.26 32.22
C SER A 584 19.66 19.90 31.00
N LEU A 585 20.17 19.65 29.80
CA LEU A 585 19.59 20.18 28.55
C LEU A 585 18.15 19.69 28.37
N PHE A 586 17.89 18.40 28.62
CA PHE A 586 16.53 17.86 28.61
C PHE A 586 15.62 18.55 29.64
N LEU A 587 16.09 18.73 30.87
CA LEU A 587 15.30 19.36 31.93
C LEU A 587 15.05 20.86 31.68
N ASP A 588 16.00 21.58 31.08
CA ASP A 588 15.83 22.98 30.68
C ASP A 588 14.75 23.14 29.61
N GLU A 589 14.80 22.29 28.58
CA GLU A 589 13.82 22.32 27.49
C GLU A 589 12.42 21.86 27.96
N LEU A 590 12.35 20.97 28.95
CA LEU A 590 11.08 20.61 29.59
C LEU A 590 10.51 21.80 30.38
N ARG A 591 11.35 22.57 31.08
CA ARG A 591 10.91 23.77 31.83
C ARG A 591 10.44 24.90 30.91
N SER A 592 11.01 25.01 29.71
CA SER A 592 10.63 26.02 28.70
C SER A 592 9.39 25.62 27.87
N SER A 593 8.75 24.49 28.19
CA SER A 593 7.62 23.94 27.42
C SER A 593 8.01 23.51 25.99
N GLY A 594 9.30 23.30 25.74
CA GLY A 594 9.83 22.90 24.43
C GLY A 594 9.25 21.57 23.95
N TYR A 595 9.06 20.61 24.86
CA TYR A 595 8.58 19.26 24.54
C TYR A 595 7.05 19.12 24.44
N ASP A 596 6.28 20.13 24.84
CA ASP A 596 4.81 20.05 24.97
C ASP A 596 4.09 19.63 23.66
N GLY A 597 4.73 19.91 22.52
CA GLY A 597 4.18 19.56 21.22
C GLY A 597 4.29 18.09 20.86
N HIS A 598 5.33 17.37 21.31
CA HIS A 598 5.75 16.12 20.67
C HIS A 598 6.20 15.01 21.62
N LEU A 599 6.48 15.31 22.89
CA LEU A 599 6.78 14.30 23.91
C LEU A 599 5.55 14.06 24.78
N GLU A 600 5.16 12.81 24.98
CA GLU A 600 4.06 12.49 25.88
C GLU A 600 4.40 12.86 27.32
N ALA A 601 3.45 13.46 28.04
CA ALA A 601 3.64 13.84 29.44
C ALA A 601 4.00 12.65 30.33
N SER A 602 3.46 11.45 30.04
CA SER A 602 3.78 10.21 30.74
C SER A 602 5.21 9.75 30.47
N THR A 603 5.68 9.86 29.23
CA THR A 603 7.05 9.54 28.82
C THR A 603 8.04 10.52 29.45
N ALA A 604 7.76 11.82 29.36
CA ALA A 604 8.56 12.86 30.01
C ALA A 604 8.65 12.65 31.53
N ALA A 605 7.51 12.40 32.20
CA ALA A 605 7.47 12.12 33.64
C ALA A 605 8.31 10.89 34.00
N LYS A 606 8.22 9.81 33.21
CA LYS A 606 9.01 8.59 33.44
C LYS A 606 10.51 8.85 33.30
N VAL A 607 10.94 9.56 32.26
CA VAL A 607 12.35 9.94 32.07
C VAL A 607 12.84 10.79 33.24
N VAL A 608 12.10 11.83 33.63
CA VAL A 608 12.45 12.70 34.77
C VAL A 608 12.55 11.89 36.07
N THR A 609 11.57 11.04 36.36
CA THR A 609 11.55 10.19 37.56
C THR A 609 12.79 9.32 37.63
N ILE A 610 13.13 8.61 36.56
CA ILE A 610 14.28 7.69 36.55
C ILE A 610 15.60 8.47 36.62
N LEU A 611 15.71 9.60 35.92
CA LEU A 611 16.90 10.46 35.95
C LEU A 611 17.26 10.93 37.36
N ARG A 612 16.28 11.16 38.25
CA ARG A 612 16.57 11.52 39.66
C ARG A 612 17.40 10.47 40.38
N TYR A 613 17.20 9.19 40.07
CA TYR A 613 17.97 8.10 40.68
C TYR A 613 19.31 7.92 40.00
N VAL A 614 19.33 8.01 38.67
CA VAL A 614 20.56 7.86 37.88
C VAL A 614 21.54 8.99 38.15
N THR A 615 21.06 10.22 38.38
CA THR A 615 21.90 11.40 38.69
C THR A 615 22.24 11.56 40.18
N GLY A 616 21.84 10.60 41.03
CA GLY A 616 22.15 10.63 42.47
C GLY A 616 21.30 11.62 43.30
N VAL A 617 20.26 12.22 42.74
CA VAL A 617 19.34 13.13 43.44
C VAL A 617 18.43 12.37 44.43
N ALA A 618 18.06 11.14 44.12
CA ALA A 618 17.23 10.27 44.95
C ALA A 618 17.93 8.93 45.25
N SER A 619 17.70 8.37 46.44
CA SER A 619 18.31 7.09 46.84
C SER A 619 17.60 5.90 46.18
N LEU A 620 18.38 4.89 45.77
CA LEU A 620 17.84 3.65 45.18
C LEU A 620 16.86 2.91 46.11
N ASP A 621 17.02 3.05 47.43
CA ASP A 621 16.09 2.48 48.42
C ASP A 621 14.65 2.98 48.25
N SER A 622 14.46 4.19 47.70
CA SER A 622 13.14 4.77 47.45
C SER A 622 12.57 4.44 46.05
N TYR A 623 13.34 3.80 45.17
CA TYR A 623 12.93 3.51 43.79
C TYR A 623 11.66 2.65 43.71
N GLN A 624 11.54 1.68 44.61
CA GLN A 624 10.38 0.78 44.66
C GLN A 624 9.07 1.52 44.97
N ILE A 625 9.15 2.62 45.72
CA ILE A 625 7.97 3.41 46.09
C ILE A 625 7.42 4.15 44.85
N GLU A 626 8.30 4.68 44.00
CA GLU A 626 7.91 5.46 42.82
C GLU A 626 7.63 4.58 41.59
N VAL A 627 8.38 3.49 41.38
CA VAL A 627 8.37 2.69 40.14
C VAL A 627 7.82 1.26 40.33
N GLY A 628 7.67 0.81 41.58
CA GLY A 628 7.13 -0.53 41.89
C GLY A 628 8.11 -1.69 41.74
N LYS A 629 9.38 -1.42 41.36
CA LYS A 629 10.47 -2.40 41.25
C LYS A 629 11.57 -2.16 42.28
N VAL A 630 12.25 -3.20 42.72
CA VAL A 630 13.39 -3.04 43.66
C VAL A 630 14.52 -2.25 42.97
N GLY A 631 14.95 -1.14 43.58
CA GLY A 631 15.98 -0.25 43.04
C GLY A 631 17.36 -0.90 43.05
N ARG A 632 17.72 -1.57 41.95
CA ARG A 632 19.07 -2.07 41.69
C ARG A 632 19.67 -1.30 40.51
N PRO A 633 20.98 -1.00 40.49
CA PRO A 633 21.59 -0.24 39.39
C PRO A 633 21.22 -0.75 37.99
N GLY A 634 21.28 -2.07 37.76
CA GLY A 634 20.88 -2.68 36.48
C GLY A 634 19.40 -2.43 36.13
N VAL A 635 18.49 -2.55 37.10
CA VAL A 635 17.05 -2.29 36.86
C VAL A 635 16.80 -0.84 36.48
N VAL A 636 17.49 0.11 37.13
CA VAL A 636 17.33 1.53 36.84
C VAL A 636 17.90 1.87 35.45
N ILE A 637 19.02 1.27 35.07
CA ILE A 637 19.62 1.42 33.74
C ILE A 637 18.68 0.86 32.66
N ASP A 638 18.14 -0.34 32.85
CA ASP A 638 17.19 -0.96 31.92
C ASP A 638 15.92 -0.10 31.77
N ASP A 639 15.37 0.38 32.88
CA ASP A 639 14.19 1.24 32.87
C ASP A 639 14.46 2.60 32.24
N LEU A 640 15.65 3.18 32.45
CA LEU A 640 16.07 4.41 31.77
C LEU A 640 16.22 4.16 30.27
N ASN A 641 16.87 3.07 29.86
CA ASN A 641 17.05 2.73 28.45
C ASN A 641 15.69 2.56 27.74
N ALA A 642 14.75 1.85 28.39
CA ALA A 642 13.40 1.71 27.87
C ALA A 642 12.65 3.05 27.78
N ALA A 643 12.77 3.92 28.79
CA ALA A 643 12.15 5.24 28.79
C ALA A 643 12.75 6.18 27.73
N LEU A 644 14.08 6.19 27.58
CA LEU A 644 14.79 6.95 26.55
C LEU A 644 14.46 6.43 25.16
N THR A 645 14.39 5.12 24.97
CA THR A 645 13.99 4.51 23.69
C THR A 645 12.60 5.01 23.28
N LYS A 646 11.62 4.93 24.18
CA LYS A 646 10.26 5.44 23.91
C LYS A 646 10.27 6.95 23.60
N ALA A 647 11.00 7.75 24.38
CA ALA A 647 11.08 9.20 24.19
C ALA A 647 11.75 9.60 22.87
N ILE A 648 12.83 8.91 22.49
CA ILE A 648 13.51 9.09 21.20
C ILE A 648 12.56 8.69 20.07
N ASP A 649 11.82 7.60 20.19
CA ASP A 649 10.87 7.14 19.17
C ASP A 649 9.69 8.12 18.96
N GLU A 650 9.26 8.82 20.01
CA GLU A 650 8.22 9.87 19.95
C GLU A 650 8.71 11.14 19.23
N LEU A 651 9.99 11.48 19.37
CA LEU A 651 10.59 12.71 18.82
C LEU A 651 11.26 12.51 17.46
N THR A 652 11.69 11.30 17.13
CA THR A 652 12.44 11.04 15.89
C THR A 652 11.57 11.32 14.66
N ARG A 653 12.13 12.03 13.68
CA ARG A 653 11.52 12.31 12.37
C ARG A 653 12.47 11.84 11.26
N PRO A 654 12.32 10.61 10.74
CA PRO A 654 13.00 10.25 9.51
C PRO A 654 12.42 11.12 8.38
N ILE A 655 13.27 11.86 7.67
CA ILE A 655 12.80 12.79 6.63
C ILE A 655 12.50 12.05 5.32
N ASP A 656 13.42 11.21 4.87
CA ASP A 656 13.31 10.54 3.55
C ASP A 656 12.43 9.28 3.62
N ALA A 657 12.27 8.72 4.81
CA ALA A 657 11.39 7.60 5.10
C ALA A 657 10.25 8.05 6.00
N ILE A 658 9.06 7.48 5.89
CA ILE A 658 7.94 7.79 6.77
C ILE A 658 7.65 6.57 7.64
N LYS A 659 7.58 6.75 8.95
CA LYS A 659 7.26 5.69 9.90
C LYS A 659 5.92 5.05 9.51
N HIS A 660 5.91 3.73 9.30
CA HIS A 660 4.73 2.96 8.89
C HIS A 660 4.14 3.32 7.51
N GLN A 661 4.87 4.05 6.66
CA GLN A 661 4.53 4.23 5.24
C GLN A 661 5.75 3.94 4.38
N ALA A 662 5.63 2.98 3.47
CA ALA A 662 6.60 2.78 2.41
C ALA A 662 5.96 3.16 1.08
N LYS A 663 6.70 3.91 0.25
CA LYS A 663 6.26 4.37 -1.07
C LYS A 663 5.81 3.21 -2.00
N THR A 664 6.30 2.02 -1.71
CA THR A 664 6.14 0.79 -2.49
C THR A 664 5.46 -0.35 -1.74
N VAL A 665 5.17 -0.22 -0.44
CA VAL A 665 4.31 -1.20 0.25
C VAL A 665 2.88 -0.83 -0.10
N THR A 666 2.43 -1.32 -1.25
CA THR A 666 0.99 -1.45 -1.45
C THR A 666 0.52 -2.49 -0.44
N VAL A 667 -0.14 -2.02 0.62
CA VAL A 667 -1.06 -2.89 1.36
C VAL A 667 -2.17 -3.18 0.36
N GLY A 668 -1.96 -4.21 -0.45
CA GLY A 668 -2.94 -4.64 -1.42
C GLY A 668 -4.18 -4.99 -0.63
N ILE A 669 -5.24 -4.20 -0.78
CA ILE A 669 -6.58 -4.68 -0.47
C ILE A 669 -6.87 -5.70 -1.57
N SER A 670 -6.28 -6.89 -1.45
CA SER A 670 -6.51 -8.03 -2.31
C SER A 670 -7.96 -8.43 -2.10
N ARG A 671 -8.85 -7.79 -2.85
CA ARG A 671 -10.21 -8.32 -3.07
C ARG A 671 -10.11 -9.47 -4.08
N THR A 672 -9.19 -10.42 -3.85
CA THR A 672 -9.07 -11.68 -4.59
C THR A 672 -10.40 -12.43 -4.56
N ASP A 673 -11.19 -12.25 -3.51
CA ASP A 673 -12.59 -12.67 -3.40
C ASP A 673 -13.43 -12.33 -4.64
N GLU A 674 -13.27 -11.14 -5.24
CA GLU A 674 -14.10 -10.75 -6.40
C GLU A 674 -13.84 -11.66 -7.61
N THR A 675 -12.60 -12.06 -7.86
CA THR A 675 -12.30 -13.00 -8.94
C THR A 675 -12.85 -14.39 -8.67
N LEU A 676 -12.83 -14.86 -7.42
CA LEU A 676 -13.37 -16.16 -7.03
C LEU A 676 -14.90 -16.21 -7.06
N LEU A 677 -15.56 -15.06 -6.81
CA LEU A 677 -17.02 -14.92 -6.93
C LEU A 677 -17.51 -15.07 -8.37
N HIS A 678 -16.63 -14.99 -9.37
CA HIS A 678 -16.95 -15.25 -10.77
C HIS A 678 -16.88 -16.74 -11.17
N SER A 679 -16.42 -17.64 -10.29
CA SER A 679 -16.45 -19.09 -10.55
C SER A 679 -17.88 -19.61 -10.71
N VAL A 680 -18.06 -20.66 -11.52
CA VAL A 680 -19.39 -21.15 -11.92
C VAL A 680 -20.17 -21.65 -10.69
N LEU A 681 -19.51 -22.43 -9.82
CA LEU A 681 -20.12 -22.94 -8.60
C LEU A 681 -20.34 -21.85 -7.54
N ALA A 682 -19.45 -20.86 -7.40
CA ALA A 682 -19.71 -19.74 -6.48
C ALA A 682 -20.90 -18.91 -6.94
N LYS A 683 -20.97 -18.58 -8.23
CA LYS A 683 -22.12 -17.89 -8.81
C LYS A 683 -23.42 -18.67 -8.61
N ALA A 684 -23.40 -19.99 -8.84
CA ALA A 684 -24.57 -20.84 -8.61
C ALA A 684 -25.00 -20.86 -7.13
N ALA A 685 -24.06 -20.85 -6.19
CA ALA A 685 -24.38 -20.75 -4.76
C ALA A 685 -25.02 -19.40 -4.40
N LEU A 686 -24.52 -18.29 -4.97
CA LEU A 686 -25.07 -16.94 -4.78
C LEU A 686 -26.46 -16.81 -5.42
N ASP A 687 -26.63 -17.32 -6.64
CA ASP A 687 -27.90 -17.33 -7.37
C ASP A 687 -28.95 -18.19 -6.65
N ALA A 688 -28.52 -19.24 -5.94
CA ALA A 688 -29.35 -20.03 -5.01
C ALA A 688 -29.70 -19.28 -3.71
N GLY A 689 -29.24 -18.04 -3.56
CA GLY A 689 -29.53 -17.15 -2.44
C GLY A 689 -28.50 -17.14 -1.31
N THR A 690 -27.37 -17.85 -1.45
CA THR A 690 -26.31 -17.81 -0.43
C THR A 690 -25.78 -16.38 -0.27
N PRO A 691 -25.74 -15.79 0.94
CA PRO A 691 -25.25 -14.44 1.12
C PRO A 691 -23.74 -14.39 0.89
N ARG A 692 -23.27 -13.37 0.16
CA ARG A 692 -21.85 -13.19 -0.18
C ARG A 692 -20.94 -13.21 1.05
N ASP A 693 -21.37 -12.55 2.13
CA ASP A 693 -20.64 -12.44 3.40
C ASP A 693 -20.60 -13.74 4.22
N ARG A 694 -21.28 -14.80 3.76
CA ARG A 694 -21.33 -16.12 4.44
C ARG A 694 -20.56 -17.22 3.73
N LEU A 695 -19.93 -16.91 2.60
CA LEU A 695 -18.99 -17.79 1.92
C LEU A 695 -17.58 -17.41 2.37
N SER A 696 -16.92 -18.31 3.09
CA SER A 696 -15.52 -18.09 3.46
C SER A 696 -14.63 -18.10 2.21
N TYR A 697 -13.50 -17.37 2.25
CA TYR A 697 -12.51 -17.38 1.18
C TYR A 697 -12.05 -18.80 0.80
N ARG A 698 -11.78 -19.65 1.81
CA ARG A 698 -11.46 -21.07 1.63
C ARG A 698 -12.60 -21.82 0.92
N GLY A 699 -13.86 -21.51 1.26
CA GLY A 699 -15.03 -22.04 0.56
C GLY A 699 -15.05 -21.62 -0.91
N LEU A 700 -14.86 -20.34 -1.20
CA LEU A 700 -14.79 -19.81 -2.57
C LEU A 700 -13.68 -20.47 -3.39
N ARG A 701 -12.49 -20.64 -2.81
CA ARG A 701 -11.39 -21.38 -3.46
C ARG A 701 -11.74 -22.84 -3.73
N THR A 702 -12.43 -23.49 -2.79
CA THR A 702 -12.85 -24.89 -2.96
C THR A 702 -13.90 -25.04 -4.05
N LEU A 703 -14.86 -24.10 -4.16
CA LEU A 703 -15.82 -24.08 -5.27
C LEU A 703 -15.10 -23.88 -6.60
N ALA A 704 -14.21 -22.88 -6.69
CA ALA A 704 -13.44 -22.64 -7.90
C ALA A 704 -12.58 -23.85 -8.30
N ALA A 705 -11.98 -24.56 -7.34
CA ALA A 705 -11.23 -25.79 -7.61
C ALA A 705 -12.12 -26.95 -8.09
N LEU A 706 -13.37 -27.02 -7.65
CA LEU A 706 -14.33 -28.05 -8.05
C LEU A 706 -14.97 -27.78 -9.42
N ASP A 707 -14.92 -26.55 -9.96
CA ASP A 707 -15.58 -26.19 -11.22
C ASP A 707 -15.25 -27.16 -12.36
N ALA A 708 -13.97 -27.49 -12.55
CA ALA A 708 -13.52 -28.39 -13.62
C ALA A 708 -14.07 -29.82 -13.51
N SER A 709 -14.55 -30.22 -12.33
CA SER A 709 -15.16 -31.53 -12.09
C SER A 709 -16.65 -31.58 -12.45
N VAL A 710 -17.32 -30.44 -12.50
CA VAL A 710 -18.77 -30.35 -12.68
C VAL A 710 -19.12 -30.15 -14.15
N ALA A 711 -19.79 -31.15 -14.74
CA ALA A 711 -20.30 -31.07 -16.10
C ALA A 711 -21.54 -30.19 -16.21
N GLU A 712 -22.40 -30.21 -15.18
CA GLU A 712 -23.68 -29.48 -15.19
C GLU A 712 -24.24 -29.27 -13.76
N ILE A 713 -24.80 -28.10 -13.50
CA ILE A 713 -25.56 -27.80 -12.27
C ILE A 713 -27.06 -27.91 -12.60
N THR A 714 -27.71 -28.91 -12.02
CA THR A 714 -29.08 -29.34 -12.37
C THR A 714 -30.15 -28.74 -11.46
N GLY A 715 -29.77 -28.22 -10.30
CA GLY A 715 -30.68 -27.60 -9.36
C GLY A 715 -30.00 -27.29 -8.03
N TRP A 716 -30.77 -26.76 -7.08
CA TRP A 716 -30.25 -26.39 -5.77
C TRP A 716 -31.34 -26.45 -4.69
N THR A 717 -30.94 -26.68 -3.44
CA THR A 717 -31.80 -26.52 -2.28
C THR A 717 -31.07 -25.72 -1.22
N ARG A 718 -31.69 -24.65 -0.73
CA ARG A 718 -31.13 -23.82 0.34
C ARG A 718 -31.84 -24.11 1.65
N TYR A 719 -31.06 -24.21 2.72
CA TYR A 719 -31.55 -24.49 4.06
C TYR A 719 -31.13 -23.42 5.06
N ARG A 720 -31.99 -23.21 6.07
CA ARG A 720 -31.66 -22.56 7.33
C ARG A 720 -31.23 -23.62 8.33
N ILE A 721 -30.21 -23.33 9.12
CA ILE A 721 -29.83 -24.15 10.28
C ILE A 721 -30.07 -23.31 11.54
N GLU A 722 -30.76 -23.90 12.52
CA GLU A 722 -31.05 -23.28 13.82
C GLU A 722 -30.64 -24.24 14.95
N GLY A 723 -30.02 -23.71 16.00
CA GLY A 723 -29.49 -24.50 17.13
C GLY A 723 -28.00 -24.82 17.02
N ASP A 724 -27.46 -25.56 17.98
CA ASP A 724 -26.04 -25.91 18.02
C ASP A 724 -25.78 -27.14 17.14
N VAL A 725 -24.96 -26.97 16.08
CA VAL A 725 -24.60 -28.04 15.14
C VAL A 725 -23.89 -29.21 15.86
N THR A 726 -23.28 -28.97 17.02
CA THR A 726 -22.62 -30.01 17.83
C THR A 726 -23.58 -30.81 18.71
N GLN A 727 -24.81 -30.32 18.93
CA GLN A 727 -25.78 -30.94 19.85
C GLN A 727 -27.12 -31.24 19.16
N ASP A 728 -27.96 -30.23 18.95
CA ASP A 728 -29.39 -30.37 18.67
C ASP A 728 -29.88 -29.52 17.49
N ALA A 729 -29.00 -29.14 16.56
CA ALA A 729 -29.37 -28.34 15.40
C ALA A 729 -30.49 -28.96 14.54
N THR A 730 -31.38 -28.08 14.10
CA THR A 730 -32.45 -28.36 13.14
C THR A 730 -32.15 -27.69 11.80
N ILE A 731 -32.69 -28.25 10.73
CA ILE A 731 -32.48 -27.79 9.36
C ILE A 731 -33.82 -27.71 8.61
N GLN A 732 -34.10 -26.54 8.04
CA GLN A 732 -35.36 -26.24 7.35
C GLN A 732 -35.08 -25.72 5.94
N VAL A 733 -35.93 -26.08 4.98
CA VAL A 733 -35.79 -25.61 3.60
C VAL A 733 -36.27 -24.17 3.50
N ILE A 734 -35.43 -23.30 2.97
CA ILE A 734 -35.78 -21.90 2.65
C ILE A 734 -36.30 -21.83 1.22
N ASP A 735 -35.58 -22.42 0.27
CA ASP A 735 -35.89 -22.29 -1.16
C ASP A 735 -35.30 -23.46 -1.97
N ARG A 736 -35.84 -23.71 -3.17
CA ARG A 736 -35.44 -24.79 -4.09
C ARG A 736 -35.58 -24.37 -5.55
N GLY A 737 -34.60 -24.71 -6.37
CA GLY A 737 -34.63 -24.48 -7.82
C GLY A 737 -34.16 -25.69 -8.65
N GLY A 738 -34.53 -25.70 -9.94
CA GLY A 738 -34.16 -26.76 -10.89
C GLY A 738 -34.79 -28.10 -10.53
N ILE A 739 -34.01 -29.20 -10.63
CA ILE A 739 -34.54 -30.54 -10.30
C ILE A 739 -35.02 -30.67 -8.85
N ALA A 740 -34.55 -29.81 -7.94
CA ALA A 740 -34.89 -29.88 -6.53
C ALA A 740 -36.33 -29.46 -6.22
N SER A 741 -36.98 -28.68 -7.09
CA SER A 741 -38.36 -28.23 -6.89
C SER A 741 -39.38 -29.38 -6.88
N GLY A 742 -39.05 -30.51 -7.52
CA GLY A 742 -39.88 -31.72 -7.56
C GLY A 742 -39.48 -32.82 -6.56
N ILE A 743 -38.46 -32.61 -5.73
CA ILE A 743 -37.92 -33.63 -4.81
C ILE A 743 -38.48 -33.40 -3.41
N ALA A 744 -39.11 -34.41 -2.80
CA ALA A 744 -39.50 -34.36 -1.39
C ALA A 744 -38.26 -34.39 -0.49
N SER A 745 -38.12 -33.43 0.44
CA SER A 745 -36.99 -33.41 1.38
C SER A 745 -37.40 -34.10 2.68
N ARG A 746 -36.52 -34.96 3.22
CA ARG A 746 -36.73 -35.56 4.55
C ARG A 746 -37.00 -34.49 5.63
N THR A 747 -36.34 -33.33 5.50
CA THR A 747 -36.47 -32.20 6.42
C THR A 747 -37.89 -31.67 6.56
N ASP A 748 -38.75 -31.96 5.57
CA ASP A 748 -40.16 -31.58 5.59
C ASP A 748 -40.97 -32.42 6.60
N SER A 749 -40.43 -33.59 7.02
CA SER A 749 -41.03 -34.51 8.01
C SER A 749 -40.21 -34.68 9.29
N ASP A 750 -38.89 -34.51 9.22
CA ASP A 750 -37.96 -34.61 10.35
C ASP A 750 -36.87 -33.54 10.22
N PRO A 751 -36.95 -32.45 11.01
CA PRO A 751 -36.06 -31.31 10.88
C PRO A 751 -34.68 -31.55 11.51
N SER A 752 -34.37 -32.72 12.07
CA SER A 752 -33.05 -32.97 12.68
C SER A 752 -31.90 -32.88 11.66
N LEU A 753 -30.83 -32.13 11.97
CA LEU A 753 -29.65 -32.04 11.12
C LEU A 753 -28.78 -33.29 11.27
N ARG A 754 -28.73 -34.14 10.22
CA ARG A 754 -28.00 -35.42 10.24
C ARG A 754 -27.35 -35.76 8.88
N GLY A 755 -26.37 -36.66 8.89
CA GLY A 755 -25.71 -37.19 7.68
C GLY A 755 -24.72 -36.21 7.05
N GLY A 756 -24.60 -36.23 5.70
CA GLY A 756 -23.66 -35.36 4.96
C GLY A 756 -23.88 -33.86 5.20
N LYS A 757 -25.15 -33.44 5.38
CA LYS A 757 -25.51 -32.06 5.71
C LYS A 757 -24.99 -31.63 7.08
N HIS A 758 -25.09 -32.51 8.08
CA HIS A 758 -24.52 -32.29 9.41
C HIS A 758 -23.01 -32.20 9.35
N ARG A 759 -22.35 -33.12 8.64
CA ARG A 759 -20.89 -33.11 8.47
C ARG A 759 -20.38 -31.81 7.85
N ALA A 760 -20.98 -31.36 6.74
CA ALA A 760 -20.61 -30.11 6.09
C ALA A 760 -20.79 -28.90 7.02
N ALA A 761 -21.91 -28.86 7.76
CA ALA A 761 -22.19 -27.79 8.71
C ALA A 761 -21.23 -27.81 9.92
N PHE A 762 -20.87 -28.99 10.42
CA PHE A 762 -19.98 -29.17 11.57
C PHE A 762 -18.53 -28.84 11.22
N GLU A 763 -18.03 -29.38 10.10
CA GLU A 763 -16.68 -29.14 9.61
C GLU A 763 -16.51 -27.72 9.05
N LYS A 764 -17.62 -27.04 8.71
CA LYS A 764 -17.63 -25.71 8.07
C LYS A 764 -16.87 -25.72 6.72
N GLU A 765 -16.82 -26.88 6.10
CA GLU A 765 -16.13 -27.12 4.85
C GLU A 765 -17.09 -27.57 3.76
N ILE A 766 -16.75 -27.23 2.53
CA ILE A 766 -17.48 -27.69 1.35
C ILE A 766 -17.23 -29.17 1.18
N THR A 767 -18.30 -29.93 0.98
CA THR A 767 -18.22 -31.39 0.81
C THR A 767 -19.03 -31.86 -0.37
N VAL A 768 -18.42 -32.73 -1.17
CA VAL A 768 -19.09 -33.47 -2.23
C VAL A 768 -19.65 -34.76 -1.64
N GLY A 769 -20.90 -35.09 -1.98
CA GLY A 769 -21.55 -36.32 -1.53
C GLY A 769 -22.48 -36.90 -2.59
N VAL A 770 -22.90 -38.15 -2.37
CA VAL A 770 -23.90 -38.83 -3.19
C VAL A 770 -25.10 -39.13 -2.29
N GLY A 771 -26.29 -38.69 -2.71
CA GLY A 771 -27.55 -38.96 -2.03
C GLY A 771 -27.94 -40.43 -2.09
N SER A 772 -28.86 -40.85 -1.22
CA SER A 772 -29.43 -42.21 -1.25
C SER A 772 -30.18 -42.53 -2.54
N ASP A 773 -30.55 -41.51 -3.30
CA ASP A 773 -31.16 -41.59 -4.64
C ASP A 773 -30.11 -41.65 -5.78
N GLY A 774 -28.82 -41.75 -5.44
CA GLY A 774 -27.71 -41.85 -6.39
C GLY A 774 -27.28 -40.51 -7.00
N ARG A 775 -27.87 -39.38 -6.58
CA ARG A 775 -27.55 -38.07 -7.14
C ARG A 775 -26.38 -37.42 -6.43
N SER A 776 -25.48 -36.81 -7.20
CA SER A 776 -24.33 -36.11 -6.63
C SER A 776 -24.67 -34.67 -6.24
N VAL A 777 -24.15 -34.25 -5.08
CA VAL A 777 -24.43 -32.95 -4.49
C VAL A 777 -23.17 -32.33 -3.91
N ILE A 778 -23.09 -31.00 -3.97
CA ILE A 778 -22.08 -30.20 -3.29
C ILE A 778 -22.77 -29.48 -2.13
N HIS A 779 -22.31 -29.71 -0.91
CA HIS A 779 -22.77 -29.04 0.30
C HIS A 779 -21.93 -27.79 0.53
N VAL A 780 -22.57 -26.63 0.55
CA VAL A 780 -21.95 -25.32 0.72
C VAL A 780 -22.45 -24.71 2.04
N PRO A 781 -21.68 -24.80 3.14
CA PRO A 781 -22.10 -24.24 4.43
C PRO A 781 -22.08 -22.71 4.41
N GLU A 782 -23.12 -22.08 4.96
CA GLU A 782 -23.20 -20.63 5.17
C GLU A 782 -22.73 -20.30 6.59
N VAL A 783 -21.53 -19.74 6.73
CA VAL A 783 -20.91 -19.52 8.04
C VAL A 783 -20.93 -18.03 8.40
N LYS A 784 -21.39 -17.72 9.61
CA LYS A 784 -21.35 -16.37 10.19
C LYS A 784 -20.90 -16.47 11.65
N ASP A 785 -19.99 -15.61 12.08
CA ASP A 785 -19.46 -15.58 13.45
C ASP A 785 -18.97 -16.96 13.94
N ASN A 786 -18.30 -17.69 13.04
CA ASN A 786 -17.83 -19.06 13.24
C ASN A 786 -18.95 -20.09 13.55
N GLN A 787 -20.20 -19.80 13.20
CA GLN A 787 -21.35 -20.70 13.29
C GLN A 787 -22.00 -20.92 11.92
N THR A 788 -22.41 -22.16 11.63
CA THR A 788 -23.09 -22.48 10.37
C THR A 788 -24.58 -22.17 10.51
N THR A 789 -25.03 -21.08 9.87
CA THR A 789 -26.40 -20.55 9.96
C THR A 789 -27.30 -21.01 8.81
N GLY A 790 -26.70 -21.58 7.77
CA GLY A 790 -27.41 -22.08 6.60
C GLY A 790 -26.57 -23.10 5.84
N LEU A 791 -27.19 -23.73 4.84
CA LEU A 791 -26.54 -24.71 3.99
C LEU A 791 -27.17 -24.67 2.60
N THR A 792 -26.36 -24.53 1.56
CA THR A 792 -26.81 -24.62 0.17
C THR A 792 -26.34 -25.94 -0.43
N LEU A 793 -27.27 -26.73 -0.95
CA LEU A 793 -26.98 -27.91 -1.75
C LEU A 793 -27.04 -27.53 -3.23
N LEU A 794 -25.95 -27.75 -3.95
CA LEU A 794 -25.95 -27.71 -5.41
C LEU A 794 -26.06 -29.14 -5.93
N HIS A 795 -27.07 -29.43 -6.74
CA HIS A 795 -27.23 -30.71 -7.41
C HIS A 795 -26.43 -30.69 -8.71
N CYS A 796 -25.41 -31.53 -8.79
CA CYS A 796 -24.44 -31.48 -9.87
C CYS A 796 -24.33 -32.83 -10.57
N ARG A 797 -24.11 -32.79 -11.88
CA ARG A 797 -23.58 -33.92 -12.64
C ARG A 797 -22.09 -33.70 -12.81
N PHE A 798 -21.28 -34.63 -12.31
CA PHE A 798 -19.84 -34.60 -12.51
C PHE A 798 -19.49 -35.21 -13.86
N HIS A 799 -18.32 -34.85 -14.40
CA HIS A 799 -17.75 -35.58 -15.54
C HIS A 799 -17.44 -37.02 -15.13
N ASP A 800 -17.69 -38.00 -15.99
CA ASP A 800 -17.38 -39.40 -15.68
C ASP A 800 -15.86 -39.59 -15.47
N ARG A 801 -15.05 -38.91 -16.29
CA ARG A 801 -13.58 -38.93 -16.23
C ARG A 801 -13.01 -37.58 -16.59
N LEU A 802 -11.82 -37.30 -16.07
CA LEU A 802 -11.05 -36.10 -16.38
C LEU A 802 -9.62 -36.47 -16.78
N HIS A 803 -8.98 -35.59 -17.55
CA HIS A 803 -7.56 -35.72 -17.84
C HIS A 803 -6.74 -35.65 -16.53
N THR A 804 -5.63 -36.38 -16.47
CA THR A 804 -4.80 -36.54 -15.25
C THR A 804 -4.42 -35.21 -14.60
N SER A 805 -4.05 -34.19 -15.38
CA SER A 805 -3.73 -32.86 -14.88
C SER A 805 -4.92 -32.17 -14.22
N ALA A 806 -6.09 -32.21 -14.85
CA ALA A 806 -7.31 -31.57 -14.36
C ALA A 806 -7.80 -32.22 -13.06
N ILE A 807 -7.86 -33.56 -13.00
CA ILE A 807 -8.31 -34.26 -11.79
C ILE A 807 -7.33 -34.11 -10.64
N ARG A 808 -6.02 -34.06 -10.91
CA ARG A 808 -5.00 -33.74 -9.90
C ARG A 808 -5.28 -32.37 -9.29
N ALA A 809 -5.47 -31.34 -10.11
CA ALA A 809 -5.73 -29.97 -9.63
C ALA A 809 -7.01 -29.91 -8.78
N VAL A 810 -8.09 -30.54 -9.24
CA VAL A 810 -9.35 -30.65 -8.48
C VAL A 810 -9.10 -31.29 -7.12
N MET A 811 -8.40 -32.43 -7.06
CA MET A 811 -8.14 -33.16 -5.81
C MET A 811 -7.14 -32.45 -4.89
N GLN A 812 -6.24 -31.62 -5.41
CA GLN A 812 -5.36 -30.78 -4.61
C GLN A 812 -6.14 -29.62 -3.97
N GLY A 813 -7.00 -28.95 -4.74
CA GLY A 813 -7.83 -27.85 -4.26
C GLY A 813 -9.00 -28.30 -3.38
N TYR A 814 -9.46 -29.55 -3.52
CA TYR A 814 -10.54 -30.12 -2.72
C TYR A 814 -9.99 -31.00 -1.58
N ARG A 815 -9.93 -30.40 -0.38
CA ARG A 815 -9.52 -31.04 0.90
C ARG A 815 -8.15 -31.74 0.85
N GLY A 816 -7.24 -31.29 -0.03
CA GLY A 816 -5.89 -31.85 -0.15
C GLY A 816 -5.84 -33.35 -0.45
N ARG A 817 -6.91 -33.91 -1.03
CA ARG A 817 -7.12 -35.36 -1.20
C ARG A 817 -6.06 -36.01 -2.07
N TYR A 818 -5.51 -35.28 -3.03
CA TYR A 818 -4.41 -35.77 -3.86
C TYR A 818 -3.18 -36.12 -3.02
N GLY A 819 -2.76 -35.24 -2.11
CA GLY A 819 -1.62 -35.48 -1.22
C GLY A 819 -1.86 -36.69 -0.32
N ALA A 820 -3.03 -36.75 0.32
CA ALA A 820 -3.40 -37.86 1.18
C ALA A 820 -3.44 -39.22 0.44
N LEU A 821 -3.94 -39.24 -0.81
CA LEU A 821 -3.95 -40.45 -1.64
C LEU A 821 -2.56 -40.87 -2.07
N LYS A 822 -1.72 -39.90 -2.46
CA LYS A 822 -0.31 -40.17 -2.77
C LYS A 822 0.39 -40.80 -1.57
N ASP A 823 0.25 -40.22 -0.39
CA ASP A 823 0.85 -40.73 0.84
C ASP A 823 0.39 -42.16 1.15
N ALA A 824 -0.93 -42.41 1.10
CA ALA A 824 -1.52 -43.73 1.37
C ALA A 824 -1.06 -44.81 0.36
N VAL A 825 -0.93 -44.47 -0.92
CA VAL A 825 -0.39 -45.40 -1.93
C VAL A 825 1.09 -45.64 -1.69
N THR A 826 1.86 -44.59 -1.42
CA THR A 826 3.32 -44.70 -1.21
C THR A 826 3.71 -45.45 0.06
N GLU A 827 2.78 -45.63 1.00
CA GLU A 827 2.96 -46.50 2.17
C GLU A 827 3.11 -47.98 1.76
N SER A 828 2.46 -48.40 0.67
CA SER A 828 2.44 -49.79 0.19
C SER A 828 3.16 -50.01 -1.14
N HIS A 829 3.39 -48.95 -1.93
CA HIS A 829 4.01 -49.01 -3.26
C HIS A 829 5.16 -48.00 -3.40
N PRO A 830 6.23 -48.34 -4.14
CA PRO A 830 7.41 -47.48 -4.25
C PRO A 830 7.19 -46.19 -5.06
N SER A 831 6.10 -46.08 -5.83
CA SER A 831 5.80 -44.89 -6.63
C SER A 831 4.28 -44.68 -6.82
N PHE A 832 3.87 -43.41 -6.89
CA PHE A 832 2.50 -43.03 -7.18
C PHE A 832 2.32 -42.77 -8.68
N ARG A 833 1.45 -43.55 -9.32
CA ARG A 833 1.11 -43.41 -10.74
C ARG A 833 -0.09 -42.49 -10.95
N ASP A 834 0.18 -41.25 -11.32
CA ASP A 834 -0.84 -40.23 -11.58
C ASP A 834 -1.84 -40.58 -12.69
N ASP A 835 -1.40 -41.32 -13.70
CA ASP A 835 -2.23 -41.66 -14.85
C ASP A 835 -3.47 -42.49 -14.48
N ILE A 836 -3.39 -43.27 -13.39
CA ILE A 836 -4.51 -44.07 -12.87
C ILE A 836 -5.69 -43.18 -12.44
N LEU A 837 -5.46 -41.95 -12.01
CA LEU A 837 -6.53 -41.01 -11.64
C LEU A 837 -7.50 -40.75 -12.79
N SER A 838 -7.02 -40.77 -14.04
CA SER A 838 -7.88 -40.55 -15.23
C SER A 838 -8.77 -41.74 -15.55
N THR A 839 -8.54 -42.90 -14.92
CA THR A 839 -9.29 -44.15 -15.15
C THR A 839 -10.45 -44.34 -14.17
N ILE A 840 -10.42 -43.63 -13.04
CA ILE A 840 -11.40 -43.72 -11.95
C ILE A 840 -12.49 -42.65 -12.17
N ASP A 841 -13.71 -42.96 -11.75
CA ASP A 841 -14.81 -41.99 -11.81
C ASP A 841 -14.52 -40.77 -10.92
N VAL A 842 -14.73 -39.56 -11.44
CA VAL A 842 -14.51 -38.30 -10.70
C VAL A 842 -15.32 -38.28 -9.42
N VAL A 843 -16.57 -38.75 -9.44
CA VAL A 843 -17.39 -38.77 -8.21
C VAL A 843 -16.81 -39.72 -7.17
N GLU A 844 -16.20 -40.82 -7.60
CA GLU A 844 -15.55 -41.78 -6.73
C GLU A 844 -14.31 -41.15 -6.06
N LEU A 845 -13.48 -40.47 -6.85
CA LEU A 845 -12.28 -39.75 -6.36
C LEU A 845 -12.63 -38.68 -5.32
N LEU A 846 -13.76 -38.01 -5.47
CA LEU A 846 -14.20 -36.94 -4.57
C LEU A 846 -14.92 -37.46 -3.31
N THR A 847 -15.48 -38.68 -3.32
CA THR A 847 -16.38 -39.14 -2.24
C THR A 847 -15.90 -40.38 -1.48
N ARG A 848 -15.14 -41.29 -2.10
CA ARG A 848 -14.65 -42.51 -1.43
C ARG A 848 -13.57 -42.20 -0.39
N PRO A 849 -13.43 -43.00 0.68
CA PRO A 849 -12.29 -42.86 1.59
C PRO A 849 -10.96 -43.07 0.85
N VAL A 850 -9.93 -42.32 1.25
CA VAL A 850 -8.62 -42.31 0.58
C VAL A 850 -7.97 -43.70 0.54
N TYR A 851 -8.07 -44.47 1.62
CA TYR A 851 -7.50 -45.82 1.68
C TYR A 851 -8.19 -46.81 0.73
N VAL A 852 -9.48 -46.62 0.42
CA VAL A 852 -10.21 -47.43 -0.59
C VAL A 852 -9.74 -47.03 -1.98
N LEU A 853 -9.56 -45.73 -2.23
CA LEU A 853 -9.04 -45.25 -3.51
C LEU A 853 -7.63 -45.77 -3.79
N ALA A 854 -6.81 -45.95 -2.75
CA ALA A 854 -5.46 -46.50 -2.88
C ALA A 854 -5.44 -47.94 -3.41
N GLU A 855 -6.53 -48.71 -3.26
CA GLU A 855 -6.62 -50.08 -3.81
C GLU A 855 -6.52 -50.09 -5.35
N HIS A 856 -6.90 -49.02 -6.04
CA HIS A 856 -6.73 -48.91 -7.51
C HIS A 856 -5.25 -48.90 -7.95
N TRP A 857 -4.30 -48.71 -7.02
CA TRP A 857 -2.86 -48.80 -7.29
C TRP A 857 -2.28 -50.19 -6.98
N THR A 858 -3.09 -51.10 -6.42
CA THR A 858 -2.70 -52.51 -6.19
C THR A 858 -3.01 -53.42 -7.37
N SER A 859 -3.88 -52.99 -8.29
CA SER A 859 -4.45 -53.80 -9.39
C SER A 859 -3.72 -53.67 -10.71
#